data_AF-A0A940NZ78-F1
#
_entry.id   AF-A0A940NZ78-F1
#
_cell.length_a   1.000
_cell.length_b   1.000
_cell.length_c   1.000
_cell.angle_alpha   90.00
_cell.angle_beta   90.00
_cell.angle_gamma   90.00
#
_symmetry.space_group_name_H-M   'P 1'
#
loop_
_entity.id
_entity.type
_entity.pdbx_description
1 polymer ?
#
loop_
_entity_poly.entity_id
_entity_poly.type
_entity_poly.pdbx_seq_one_letter_code
_entity_poly.pdbx_strand_id
1 'polypeptide(L)'
;MKNRNQMQKNHLQQIMRCLTALLLLISFVAVFFTYGTVSAASADYPAVFARISTYDNSRNINITGYTDKTPVNTWPTNGGMNENWRFDLMGSDQRGSYYRIVNQGTGRLLTPMLFSGDEGTQIVIYGEAQQQAQQWYVIPVQQDTKGNDLYYKILSFTAPDMALTYFGESDIRLSRDTGSNAQKWLLNAAGLQGFAGYCKTPDGGVAKASTIGGMLGRTVEVRTFDELKDACTSTEPLTIIVTGKISGRTGSQNYQISTGHDNGKRYYCRDNYIYLQPNKTIIGSYAANSLYNVYFRTYNEQWGPAHNVIIRNIDCTHDTELNSDNVWEFAYGWNFWIDHCNLQGHNKIETSSLKSDDWDKLLNFKGSADYITISDCRFGHHEYGVLLGYPVDDEASYQTYNGTPCATLTNNYYRDTVTRAPGLMRYGYFHSFNNYVINFDMGYTIYTACKLYSEANYFDAGTGKGSVVNDTVSQNDISSKYPGFYTDSGSKLVGSRYSLSGKTAKACTWRPNTNYAYRAMTADQAKTYCETYSGSQASAAKYHYAALEQVDYPSANLLTIASEPMAEATEPATEATEPTELQPVYGDVNADGECSFLDIVMLQRWLHGVGSLTDGEAADLNADGCADVFDLALLKRAVLHPQEDTTEPTTEPVTEVPTEAATEAPTEPKNSYEPDGFQFSGRVFLVGDSTVCDYDDNTSKSLDRCGWGMKLAEQYSGVTVTNLALSGRSSRSFLTEQNYQTLKNSLGKGDYLFIQFGHNDEKTNEAQYPGLGTYPGLDWNTLDNTGKDAQGRYSYEYLLTAYYINLAKNKGAVPVLVTPITRLNLDGTPNYQQHTAYQQGMQQIGQNYNVAVIDMTSLTTQLYTNLYNYGGLNETKKLHCYTDAAHTTLDYTHLSSAGAWKIAQMLAEQTKEAGLTIGNAVK
;
A
#
# COMPACT_ATOMS: atom_id res chain seq x y z
N MET A 1 3.58 74.61 -3.38
CA MET A 1 4.49 73.53 -2.90
C MET A 1 4.08 72.91 -1.55
N LYS A 2 3.36 73.60 -0.65
CA LYS A 2 2.94 73.02 0.65
C LYS A 2 1.88 71.88 0.57
N ASN A 3 1.00 71.85 -0.44
CA ASN A 3 -0.06 70.82 -0.53
C ASN A 3 0.37 69.48 -1.15
N ARG A 4 1.50 69.42 -1.88
CA ARG A 4 2.00 68.16 -2.45
C ARG A 4 2.73 67.29 -1.42
N ASN A 5 3.45 67.93 -0.49
CA ASN A 5 4.18 67.23 0.57
C ASN A 5 3.27 66.65 1.66
N GLN A 6 2.09 67.24 1.88
CA GLN A 6 1.12 66.73 2.86
C GLN A 6 0.39 65.47 2.36
N MET A 7 0.06 65.41 1.07
CA MET A 7 -0.56 64.22 0.45
C MET A 7 0.42 63.04 0.40
N GLN A 8 1.69 63.29 0.08
CA GLN A 8 2.70 62.22 0.07
C GLN A 8 2.97 61.65 1.47
N LYS A 9 2.95 62.48 2.53
CA LYS A 9 3.09 62.00 3.92
C LYS A 9 1.89 61.14 4.36
N ASN A 10 0.66 61.52 3.99
CA ASN A 10 -0.53 60.75 4.34
C ASN A 10 -0.60 59.40 3.59
N HIS A 11 -0.16 59.35 2.34
CA HIS A 11 -0.04 58.09 1.59
C HIS A 11 1.06 57.19 2.13
N LEU A 12 2.22 57.74 2.52
CA LEU A 12 3.29 56.93 3.12
C LEU A 12 2.88 56.35 4.47
N GLN A 13 2.12 57.09 5.28
CA GLN A 13 1.57 56.58 6.55
C GLN A 13 0.46 55.54 6.37
N GLN A 14 -0.36 55.63 5.31
CA GLN A 14 -1.32 54.57 4.97
C GLN A 14 -0.63 53.31 4.45
N ILE A 15 0.40 53.47 3.62
CA ILE A 15 1.20 52.34 3.10
C ILE A 15 1.95 51.65 4.23
N MET A 16 2.55 52.40 5.17
CA MET A 16 3.18 51.81 6.36
C MET A 16 2.16 51.10 7.26
N ARG A 17 0.97 51.65 7.50
CA ARG A 17 -0.09 50.96 8.28
C ARG A 17 -0.61 49.69 7.61
N CYS A 18 -0.72 49.68 6.27
CA CYS A 18 -1.06 48.47 5.51
C CYS A 18 0.07 47.44 5.51
N LEU A 19 1.34 47.86 5.47
CA LEU A 19 2.49 46.97 5.59
C LEU A 19 2.64 46.40 7.00
N THR A 20 2.36 47.16 8.06
CA THR A 20 2.37 46.64 9.44
C THR A 20 1.20 45.67 9.68
N ALA A 21 0.02 45.94 9.10
CA ALA A 21 -1.12 45.02 9.15
C ALA A 21 -0.88 43.75 8.31
N LEU A 22 -0.17 43.86 7.18
CA LEU A 22 0.20 42.72 6.34
C LEU A 22 1.32 41.88 6.98
N LEU A 23 2.29 42.50 7.66
CA LEU A 23 3.33 41.80 8.43
C LEU A 23 2.75 41.09 9.66
N LEU A 24 1.77 41.68 10.34
CA LEU A 24 1.02 41.02 11.42
C LEU A 24 0.09 39.91 10.90
N LEU A 25 -0.43 40.00 9.67
CA LEU A 25 -1.20 38.93 9.03
C LEU A 25 -0.29 37.78 8.55
N ILE A 26 0.90 38.09 8.04
CA ILE A 26 1.90 37.10 7.61
C ILE A 26 2.46 36.34 8.82
N SER A 27 2.57 37.00 9.97
CA SER A 27 2.96 36.37 11.24
C SER A 27 1.85 35.47 11.82
N PHE A 28 0.59 35.68 11.44
CA PHE A 28 -0.54 34.85 11.85
C PHE A 28 -0.82 33.67 10.90
N VAL A 29 -0.33 33.71 9.66
CA VAL A 29 -0.50 32.63 8.67
C VAL A 29 0.75 31.73 8.59
N ALA A 30 1.89 32.16 9.11
CA ALA A 30 3.12 31.36 9.18
C ALA A 30 3.12 30.24 10.24
N VAL A 31 2.02 30.05 11.00
CA VAL A 31 1.92 29.00 12.05
C VAL A 31 1.22 27.72 11.55
N PHE A 32 0.88 27.59 10.26
CA PHE A 32 0.20 26.38 9.74
C PHE A 32 0.85 25.75 8.50
N PHE A 33 2.19 25.76 8.42
CA PHE A 33 2.90 24.79 7.57
C PHE A 33 3.44 23.66 8.44
N THR A 34 2.55 22.73 8.79
CA THR A 34 2.98 21.39 9.18
C THR A 34 3.57 20.73 7.95
N TYR A 35 4.86 20.40 8.00
CA TYR A 35 5.49 19.40 7.14
C TYR A 35 4.51 18.24 6.96
N GLY A 36 4.30 17.79 5.73
CA GLY A 36 3.49 16.61 5.43
C GLY A 36 4.12 15.39 6.09
N THR A 37 3.84 15.19 7.36
CA THR A 37 4.10 13.94 8.07
C THR A 37 3.32 12.87 7.32
N VAL A 38 3.97 11.76 6.98
CA VAL A 38 3.26 10.49 6.80
C VAL A 38 2.38 10.37 8.04
N SER A 39 1.06 10.55 7.89
CA SER A 39 0.17 10.45 9.04
C SER A 39 0.39 9.05 9.59
N ALA A 40 0.85 8.96 10.84
CA ALA A 40 0.81 7.71 11.56
C ALA A 40 -0.62 7.15 11.42
N ALA A 41 -0.74 5.83 11.27
CA ALA A 41 -2.05 5.22 11.23
C ALA A 41 -2.85 5.68 12.46
N SER A 42 -4.09 6.09 12.25
CA SER A 42 -4.97 6.60 13.28
C SER A 42 -5.35 5.54 14.32
N ALA A 43 -5.16 4.25 13.98
CA ALA A 43 -5.44 3.10 14.83
C ALA A 43 -4.24 2.17 14.92
N ASP A 44 -4.04 1.55 16.09
CA ASP A 44 -3.04 0.51 16.27
C ASP A 44 -3.42 -0.78 15.52
N TYR A 45 -2.44 -1.47 14.97
CA TYR A 45 -2.62 -2.69 14.18
C TYR A 45 -1.41 -3.63 14.29
N PRO A 46 -1.59 -4.93 14.00
CA PRO A 46 -0.51 -5.92 13.94
C PRO A 46 0.45 -5.74 12.75
N ALA A 47 1.28 -4.71 12.80
CA ALA A 47 2.23 -4.34 11.75
C ALA A 47 3.08 -5.53 11.27
N VAL A 48 3.37 -5.56 9.97
CA VAL A 48 4.27 -6.56 9.37
C VAL A 48 5.69 -6.07 9.56
N PHE A 49 6.45 -6.80 10.38
CA PHE A 49 7.89 -6.63 10.52
C PHE A 49 8.63 -7.65 9.65
N ALA A 50 9.87 -7.36 9.27
CA ALA A 50 10.76 -8.29 8.62
C ALA A 50 12.06 -8.47 9.40
N ARG A 51 12.58 -9.69 9.40
CA ARG A 51 13.97 -9.99 9.70
C ARG A 51 14.77 -9.73 8.43
N ILE A 52 15.77 -8.86 8.54
CA ILE A 52 16.70 -8.58 7.45
C ILE A 52 17.80 -9.63 7.55
N SER A 53 17.74 -10.68 6.73
CA SER A 53 18.60 -11.87 6.85
C SER A 53 19.75 -11.84 5.85
N THR A 54 20.89 -12.43 6.21
CA THR A 54 22.04 -12.61 5.32
C THR A 54 21.67 -13.43 4.08
N TYR A 55 22.46 -13.32 3.01
CA TYR A 55 22.24 -14.01 1.73
C TYR A 55 21.97 -15.53 1.85
N ASP A 56 22.62 -16.19 2.80
CA ASP A 56 22.51 -17.62 3.09
C ASP A 56 21.40 -17.97 4.11
N ASN A 57 20.66 -16.95 4.58
CA ASN A 57 19.62 -17.04 5.59
C ASN A 57 20.08 -17.60 6.95
N SER A 58 21.38 -17.53 7.27
CA SER A 58 21.93 -18.09 8.51
C SER A 58 21.87 -17.13 9.69
N ARG A 59 21.79 -15.81 9.43
CA ARG A 59 21.80 -14.76 10.44
C ARG A 59 20.86 -13.61 10.05
N ASN A 60 20.42 -12.85 11.05
CA ASN A 60 19.58 -11.67 10.91
C ASN A 60 20.29 -10.45 11.49
N ILE A 61 20.06 -9.27 10.90
CA ILE A 61 20.43 -7.99 11.51
C ILE A 61 19.74 -7.88 12.88
N ASN A 62 20.52 -7.57 13.91
CA ASN A 62 20.12 -7.58 15.31
C ASN A 62 20.82 -6.44 16.09
N ILE A 63 20.41 -6.23 17.33
CA ILE A 63 20.98 -5.24 18.26
C ILE A 63 21.25 -5.88 19.63
N THR A 64 22.26 -5.37 20.34
CA THR A 64 22.65 -5.84 21.68
C THR A 64 22.37 -4.83 22.80
N GLY A 65 21.94 -3.62 22.46
CA GLY A 65 21.65 -2.53 23.39
C GLY A 65 20.47 -1.70 22.91
N TYR A 66 19.96 -0.82 23.78
CA TYR A 66 18.70 -0.10 23.57
C TYR A 66 18.87 1.43 23.44
N THR A 67 20.10 1.93 23.55
CA THR A 67 20.44 3.35 23.51
C THR A 67 20.99 3.77 22.16
N ASP A 68 21.02 5.07 21.91
CA ASP A 68 21.67 5.64 20.73
C ASP A 68 23.12 5.19 20.58
N LYS A 69 23.55 5.09 19.31
CA LYS A 69 24.90 4.68 18.91
C LYS A 69 25.24 3.23 19.25
N THR A 70 24.27 2.44 19.73
CA THR A 70 24.45 0.99 19.89
C THR A 70 24.73 0.37 18.51
N PRO A 71 25.84 -0.36 18.35
CA PRO A 71 26.16 -1.04 17.09
C PRO A 71 25.10 -2.06 16.69
N VAL A 72 24.79 -2.07 15.40
CA VAL A 72 23.97 -3.09 14.76
C VAL A 72 24.89 -4.23 14.33
N ASN A 73 24.45 -5.47 14.54
CA ASN A 73 25.23 -6.67 14.26
C ASN A 73 24.38 -7.75 13.58
N THR A 74 24.92 -8.95 13.38
CA THR A 74 24.11 -10.11 12.95
C THR A 74 24.21 -11.29 13.91
N TRP A 75 23.08 -11.97 14.12
CA TRP A 75 22.96 -13.16 14.97
C TRP A 75 22.10 -14.23 14.30
N PRO A 76 22.32 -15.53 14.60
CA PRO A 76 21.34 -16.56 14.26
C PRO A 76 19.96 -16.20 14.82
N THR A 77 18.91 -16.66 14.13
CA THR A 77 17.53 -16.40 14.58
C THR A 77 17.34 -16.85 16.02
N ASN A 78 16.79 -15.96 16.85
CA ASN A 78 16.48 -16.26 18.25
C ASN A 78 15.01 -16.01 18.62
N GLY A 79 14.18 -15.53 17.67
CA GLY A 79 12.75 -15.30 17.89
C GLY A 79 12.44 -14.06 18.74
N GLY A 80 13.41 -13.17 18.90
CA GLY A 80 13.29 -11.94 19.68
C GLY A 80 12.85 -10.73 18.85
N MET A 81 12.53 -9.62 19.55
CA MET A 81 12.11 -8.37 18.89
C MET A 81 13.28 -7.62 18.28
N ASN A 82 14.49 -7.80 18.83
CA ASN A 82 15.68 -7.05 18.41
C ASN A 82 16.13 -7.36 16.97
N GLU A 83 15.72 -8.50 16.41
CA GLU A 83 16.01 -8.90 15.03
C GLU A 83 14.95 -8.51 14.00
N ASN A 84 13.89 -7.83 14.43
CA ASN A 84 12.76 -7.47 13.57
C ASN A 84 12.76 -5.96 13.27
N TRP A 85 12.40 -5.63 12.03
CA TRP A 85 12.52 -4.29 11.48
C TRP A 85 11.27 -3.90 10.69
N ARG A 86 10.80 -2.67 10.88
CA ARG A 86 9.71 -2.04 10.12
C ARG A 86 10.30 -1.13 9.05
N PHE A 87 9.64 -1.04 7.91
CA PHE A 87 10.00 -0.17 6.81
C PHE A 87 8.95 0.92 6.69
N ASP A 88 9.33 2.16 6.98
CA ASP A 88 8.46 3.32 6.86
C ASP A 88 8.80 4.04 5.56
N LEU A 89 7.92 3.96 4.56
CA LEU A 89 8.12 4.57 3.25
C LEU A 89 8.19 6.10 3.38
N MET A 90 9.29 6.68 2.93
CA MET A 90 9.53 8.12 2.94
C MET A 90 9.27 8.75 1.57
N GLY A 91 9.50 7.99 0.50
CA GLY A 91 9.24 8.40 -0.87
C GLY A 91 9.92 7.48 -1.88
N SER A 92 9.94 7.91 -3.14
CA SER A 92 10.61 7.21 -4.23
C SER A 92 11.20 8.20 -5.21
N ASP A 93 12.35 7.86 -5.80
CA ASP A 93 12.95 8.60 -6.89
C ASP A 93 13.43 7.66 -8.01
N GLN A 94 14.23 8.18 -8.95
CA GLN A 94 14.81 7.42 -10.06
C GLN A 94 15.67 6.21 -9.66
N ARG A 95 16.13 6.11 -8.39
CA ARG A 95 16.92 4.99 -7.87
C ARG A 95 16.05 3.94 -7.19
N GLY A 96 14.85 4.30 -6.79
CA GLY A 96 13.87 3.42 -6.14
C GLY A 96 13.22 4.09 -4.93
N SER A 97 12.44 3.28 -4.20
CA SER A 97 11.83 3.71 -2.94
C SER A 97 12.85 3.75 -1.81
N TYR A 98 12.71 4.74 -0.93
CA TYR A 98 13.54 4.91 0.25
C TYR A 98 12.71 4.99 1.52
N TYR A 99 13.30 4.47 2.60
CA TYR A 99 12.59 4.13 3.83
C TYR A 99 13.40 4.59 5.04
N ARG A 100 12.69 4.84 6.14
CA ARG A 100 13.26 4.69 7.47
C ARG A 100 13.12 3.23 7.89
N ILE A 101 14.21 2.65 8.39
CA ILE A 101 14.22 1.24 8.85
C ILE A 101 14.24 1.26 10.36
N VAL A 102 13.13 0.86 10.98
CA VAL A 102 12.88 1.02 12.42
C VAL A 102 13.05 -0.32 13.12
N ASN A 103 13.88 -0.37 14.15
CA ASN A 103 14.01 -1.56 14.97
C ASN A 103 12.77 -1.76 15.84
N GLN A 104 12.25 -2.98 15.85
CA GLN A 104 11.08 -3.32 16.64
C GLN A 104 11.33 -3.17 18.15
N GLY A 105 12.42 -3.73 18.67
CA GLY A 105 12.69 -3.75 20.12
C GLY A 105 12.94 -2.38 20.76
N THR A 106 13.28 -1.35 19.98
CA THR A 106 13.70 -0.03 20.50
C THR A 106 12.98 1.17 19.90
N GLY A 107 12.41 1.04 18.69
CA GLY A 107 11.83 2.14 17.94
C GLY A 107 12.85 3.07 17.29
N ARG A 108 14.14 2.74 17.42
CA ARG A 108 15.25 3.51 16.87
C ARG A 108 15.51 3.11 15.42
N LEU A 109 16.05 4.06 14.66
CA LEU A 109 16.32 3.96 13.23
C LEU A 109 17.71 3.36 12.97
N LEU A 110 17.79 2.50 11.95
CA LEU A 110 19.06 2.10 11.35
C LEU A 110 19.78 3.36 10.83
N THR A 111 20.97 3.63 11.33
CA THR A 111 21.65 4.91 11.11
C THR A 111 23.16 4.69 10.92
N PRO A 112 23.80 5.30 9.92
CA PRO A 112 25.27 5.35 9.87
C PRO A 112 25.81 6.15 11.05
N MET A 113 26.84 5.64 11.72
CA MET A 113 27.48 6.33 12.85
C MET A 113 27.88 7.76 12.46
N LEU A 114 27.56 8.73 13.32
CA LEU A 114 27.75 10.17 13.07
C LEU A 114 27.09 10.69 11.78
N PHE A 115 26.09 9.97 11.24
CA PHE A 115 25.44 10.29 9.96
C PHE A 115 26.39 10.30 8.76
N SER A 116 27.57 9.67 8.88
CA SER A 116 28.58 9.67 7.82
C SER A 116 28.22 8.72 6.68
N GLY A 117 28.45 9.19 5.45
CA GLY A 117 28.35 8.39 4.22
C GLY A 117 29.67 7.73 3.81
N ASP A 118 30.70 7.75 4.65
CA ASP A 118 32.04 7.27 4.28
C ASP A 118 32.13 5.73 4.28
N GLU A 119 33.00 5.21 3.41
CA GLU A 119 33.33 3.79 3.36
C GLU A 119 33.93 3.31 4.70
N GLY A 120 33.41 2.20 5.22
CA GLY A 120 33.81 1.61 6.50
C GLY A 120 33.04 2.13 7.72
N THR A 121 32.13 3.09 7.54
CA THR A 121 31.29 3.64 8.62
C THR A 121 30.46 2.54 9.28
N GLN A 122 30.52 2.45 10.61
CA GLN A 122 29.74 1.49 11.39
C GLN A 122 28.25 1.85 11.38
N ILE A 123 27.38 0.84 11.39
CA ILE A 123 25.93 1.04 11.48
C ILE A 123 25.46 0.86 12.92
N VAL A 124 24.59 1.76 13.35
CA VAL A 124 24.04 1.83 14.70
C VAL A 124 22.51 1.97 14.67
N ILE A 125 21.88 1.79 15.83
CA ILE A 125 20.54 2.34 16.06
C ILE A 125 20.65 3.75 16.65
N TYR A 126 19.74 4.63 16.21
CA TYR A 126 19.69 6.01 16.68
C TYR A 126 18.24 6.54 16.72
N GLY A 127 17.92 7.47 17.61
CA GLY A 127 16.62 8.16 17.66
C GLY A 127 16.33 8.94 16.37
N GLU A 128 15.10 9.40 16.18
CA GLU A 128 14.78 10.26 15.03
C GLU A 128 15.52 11.60 15.19
N ALA A 129 16.43 11.90 14.26
CA ALA A 129 17.22 13.12 14.24
C ALA A 129 16.91 14.03 13.04
N GLN A 130 15.87 13.69 12.26
CA GLN A 130 15.48 14.38 11.03
C GLN A 130 16.62 14.47 10.00
N GLN A 131 17.56 13.52 10.05
CA GLN A 131 18.70 13.47 9.14
C GLN A 131 18.40 12.60 7.94
N GLN A 132 18.74 13.09 6.74
CA GLN A 132 18.62 12.31 5.50
C GLN A 132 19.45 11.01 5.53
N ALA A 133 20.53 10.97 6.30
CA ALA A 133 21.36 9.77 6.48
C ALA A 133 20.62 8.61 7.19
N GLN A 134 19.46 8.86 7.81
CA GLN A 134 18.60 7.82 8.40
C GLN A 134 17.61 7.22 7.39
N GLN A 135 17.69 7.66 6.13
CA GLN A 135 16.90 7.14 5.03
C GLN A 135 17.76 6.15 4.21
N TRP A 136 17.12 5.10 3.70
CA TRP A 136 17.78 4.01 3.00
C TRP A 136 16.99 3.61 1.76
N TYR A 137 17.65 3.51 0.61
CA TYR A 137 17.05 2.85 -0.55
C TYR A 137 16.99 1.35 -0.31
N VAL A 138 15.85 0.72 -0.58
CA VAL A 138 15.70 -0.74 -0.52
C VAL A 138 15.33 -1.22 -1.91
N ILE A 139 16.29 -1.84 -2.60
CA ILE A 139 16.20 -2.11 -4.04
C ILE A 139 16.27 -3.62 -4.27
N PRO A 140 15.28 -4.22 -4.95
CA PRO A 140 15.36 -5.63 -5.33
C PRO A 140 16.47 -5.83 -6.36
N VAL A 141 17.26 -6.89 -6.19
CA VAL A 141 18.41 -7.21 -7.07
C VAL A 141 18.33 -8.57 -7.72
N GLN A 142 17.45 -9.45 -7.23
CA GLN A 142 17.26 -10.79 -7.80
C GLN A 142 15.89 -11.33 -7.38
N GLN A 143 15.22 -11.99 -8.32
CA GLN A 143 13.93 -12.65 -8.11
C GLN A 143 14.07 -14.16 -7.92
N ASP A 144 13.10 -14.78 -7.26
CA ASP A 144 12.93 -16.23 -7.22
C ASP A 144 12.32 -16.78 -8.53
N THR A 145 12.14 -18.10 -8.63
CA THR A 145 11.60 -18.74 -9.84
C THR A 145 10.13 -18.46 -10.12
N LYS A 146 9.43 -17.81 -9.19
CA LYS A 146 8.05 -17.34 -9.36
C LYS A 146 8.00 -15.84 -9.63
N GLY A 147 9.16 -15.17 -9.74
CA GLY A 147 9.23 -13.74 -10.02
C GLY A 147 9.05 -12.83 -8.80
N ASN A 148 9.04 -13.36 -7.57
CA ASN A 148 9.05 -12.51 -6.37
C ASN A 148 10.46 -12.04 -6.08
N ASP A 149 10.61 -10.80 -5.63
CA ASP A 149 11.90 -10.25 -5.21
C ASP A 149 12.45 -11.01 -4.01
N LEU A 150 13.58 -11.70 -4.23
CA LEU A 150 14.23 -12.58 -3.27
C LEU A 150 15.28 -11.81 -2.48
N TYR A 151 16.23 -11.20 -3.18
CA TYR A 151 17.33 -10.46 -2.58
C TYR A 151 17.18 -8.96 -2.82
N TYR A 152 17.53 -8.19 -1.80
CA TYR A 152 17.51 -6.74 -1.80
C TYR A 152 18.90 -6.21 -1.45
N LYS A 153 19.23 -5.05 -2.00
CA LYS A 153 20.33 -4.21 -1.49
C LYS A 153 19.74 -3.04 -0.72
N ILE A 154 20.43 -2.65 0.35
CA ILE A 154 20.07 -1.50 1.19
C ILE A 154 21.18 -0.47 1.03
N LEU A 155 20.88 0.68 0.41
CA LEU A 155 21.87 1.73 0.11
C LEU A 155 21.62 2.97 0.95
N SER A 156 22.69 3.66 1.33
CA SER A 156 22.58 4.96 2.00
C SER A 156 21.88 5.97 1.08
N PHE A 157 20.96 6.75 1.64
CA PHE A 157 20.28 7.80 0.86
C PHE A 157 21.23 8.94 0.47
N THR A 158 22.11 9.34 1.39
CA THR A 158 23.04 10.47 1.21
C THR A 158 24.33 10.07 0.49
N ALA A 159 24.70 8.78 0.52
CA ALA A 159 25.83 8.21 -0.22
C ALA A 159 25.37 6.97 -1.03
N PRO A 160 24.68 7.15 -2.17
CA PRO A 160 24.00 6.06 -2.88
C PRO A 160 24.92 5.00 -3.51
N ASP A 161 26.23 5.23 -3.55
CA ASP A 161 27.23 4.23 -3.93
C ASP A 161 27.66 3.35 -2.74
N MET A 162 27.19 3.64 -1.52
CA MET A 162 27.46 2.87 -0.30
C MET A 162 26.30 1.95 0.05
N ALA A 163 26.60 0.66 0.18
CA ALA A 163 25.68 -0.39 0.58
C ALA A 163 25.90 -0.82 2.04
N LEU A 164 24.79 -1.17 2.69
CA LEU A 164 24.78 -1.92 3.94
C LEU A 164 25.44 -3.28 3.71
N THR A 165 26.62 -3.49 4.31
CA THR A 165 27.47 -4.63 4.02
C THR A 165 27.80 -5.41 5.28
N TYR A 166 27.62 -6.72 5.21
CA TYR A 166 27.99 -7.67 6.27
C TYR A 166 29.47 -8.05 6.18
N PHE A 167 30.22 -7.89 7.28
CA PHE A 167 31.64 -8.22 7.40
C PHE A 167 31.90 -9.24 8.51
N GLY A 168 32.77 -10.22 8.22
CA GLY A 168 33.21 -11.21 9.22
C GLY A 168 32.05 -12.08 9.74
N GLU A 169 32.02 -12.32 11.06
CA GLU A 169 30.97 -13.14 11.72
C GLU A 169 29.77 -12.33 12.25
N SER A 170 29.86 -11.00 12.37
CA SER A 170 28.75 -10.20 12.94
C SER A 170 28.74 -8.69 12.64
N ASP A 171 29.77 -8.12 12.00
CA ASP A 171 29.91 -6.67 11.85
C ASP A 171 29.13 -6.14 10.63
N ILE A 172 28.56 -4.93 10.73
CA ILE A 172 27.82 -4.28 9.65
C ILE A 172 28.34 -2.86 9.46
N ARG A 173 28.73 -2.55 8.21
CA ARG A 173 29.30 -1.26 7.83
C ARG A 173 28.80 -0.80 6.47
N LEU A 174 28.96 0.49 6.18
CA LEU A 174 28.90 1.00 4.82
C LEU A 174 30.13 0.55 4.03
N SER A 175 29.92 0.09 2.80
CA SER A 175 31.00 -0.19 1.84
C SER A 175 30.47 0.01 0.42
N ARG A 176 31.37 0.28 -0.54
CA ARG A 176 30.97 0.48 -1.94
C ARG A 176 30.13 -0.68 -2.45
N ASP A 177 29.02 -0.37 -3.13
CA ASP A 177 28.19 -1.37 -3.78
C ASP A 177 29.01 -2.08 -4.87
N THR A 178 29.26 -3.38 -4.65
CA THR A 178 29.96 -4.26 -5.60
C THR A 178 29.05 -5.37 -6.12
N GLY A 179 27.80 -5.44 -5.66
CA GLY A 179 26.89 -6.56 -5.89
C GLY A 179 27.30 -7.86 -5.19
N SER A 180 28.20 -7.80 -4.21
CA SER A 180 28.65 -8.99 -3.47
C SER A 180 27.52 -9.63 -2.66
N ASN A 181 27.63 -10.93 -2.35
CA ASN A 181 26.63 -11.60 -1.52
C ASN A 181 26.56 -11.03 -0.09
N ALA A 182 27.61 -10.38 0.41
CA ALA A 182 27.60 -9.68 1.69
C ALA A 182 26.71 -8.42 1.70
N GLN A 183 26.26 -7.97 0.52
CA GLN A 183 25.40 -6.80 0.32
C GLN A 183 23.97 -7.20 -0.08
N LYS A 184 23.70 -8.51 -0.18
CA LYS A 184 22.39 -9.06 -0.50
C LYS A 184 21.70 -9.49 0.77
N TRP A 185 20.50 -8.96 0.97
CA TRP A 185 19.67 -9.20 2.13
C TRP A 185 18.35 -9.85 1.72
N LEU A 186 17.91 -10.83 2.49
CA LEU A 186 16.56 -11.39 2.42
C LEU A 186 15.65 -10.58 3.35
N LEU A 187 14.40 -10.36 2.94
CA LEU A 187 13.37 -9.79 3.81
C LEU A 187 12.39 -10.88 4.22
N ASN A 188 12.53 -11.37 5.46
CA ASN A 188 11.72 -12.45 5.98
C ASN A 188 10.67 -11.94 6.97
N ALA A 189 9.39 -11.94 6.58
CA ALA A 189 8.32 -11.56 7.49
C ALA A 189 8.43 -12.28 8.85
N ALA A 190 8.36 -11.50 9.93
CA ALA A 190 8.45 -11.99 11.30
C ALA A 190 7.19 -12.79 11.66
N GLY A 191 7.35 -13.91 12.38
CA GLY A 191 6.26 -14.82 12.73
C GLY A 191 5.84 -15.80 11.62
N LEU A 192 6.09 -15.46 10.35
CA LEU A 192 5.75 -16.34 9.22
C LEU A 192 6.61 -17.60 9.20
N GLN A 193 5.95 -18.75 9.18
CA GLN A 193 6.53 -20.08 9.00
C GLN A 193 5.90 -20.76 7.77
N GLY A 194 6.52 -21.85 7.29
CA GLY A 194 5.93 -22.66 6.22
C GLY A 194 6.22 -22.16 4.81
N PHE A 195 5.45 -22.66 3.85
CA PHE A 195 5.69 -22.44 2.42
C PHE A 195 5.49 -21.00 1.95
N ALA A 196 4.68 -20.19 2.63
CA ALA A 196 4.62 -18.76 2.32
C ALA A 196 5.85 -17.99 2.84
N GLY A 197 6.60 -18.54 3.81
CA GLY A 197 7.86 -17.98 4.27
C GLY A 197 9.01 -18.20 3.28
N TYR A 198 10.22 -17.82 3.69
CA TYR A 198 11.42 -18.22 2.96
C TYR A 198 11.59 -19.73 3.06
N CYS A 199 11.59 -20.38 1.90
CA CYS A 199 11.70 -21.82 1.82
C CYS A 199 12.47 -22.25 0.58
N LYS A 200 12.69 -23.56 0.45
CA LYS A 200 13.13 -24.19 -0.79
C LYS A 200 11.94 -24.87 -1.47
N THR A 201 11.97 -24.96 -2.79
CA THR A 201 11.06 -25.80 -3.60
C THR A 201 10.98 -27.22 -3.03
N PRO A 202 9.86 -27.97 -3.19
CA PRO A 202 9.67 -29.28 -2.57
C PRO A 202 10.79 -30.31 -2.78
N ASP A 203 11.51 -30.23 -3.89
CA ASP A 203 12.70 -31.03 -4.21
C ASP A 203 13.98 -30.60 -3.46
N GLY A 204 13.92 -29.51 -2.70
CA GLY A 204 14.98 -28.93 -1.88
C GLY A 204 15.99 -28.08 -2.66
N GLY A 205 15.76 -27.85 -3.96
CA GLY A 205 16.78 -27.33 -4.87
C GLY A 205 16.89 -25.81 -4.95
N VAL A 206 15.76 -25.09 -4.88
CA VAL A 206 15.72 -23.65 -5.24
C VAL A 206 15.06 -22.82 -4.15
N ALA A 207 15.71 -21.72 -3.76
CA ALA A 207 15.18 -20.77 -2.78
C ALA A 207 13.97 -20.00 -3.33
N LYS A 208 13.03 -19.71 -2.44
CA LYS A 208 11.78 -19.02 -2.72
C LYS A 208 11.60 -17.92 -1.67
N ALA A 209 11.18 -16.73 -2.12
CA ALA A 209 11.12 -15.54 -1.28
C ALA A 209 10.04 -15.65 -0.20
N SER A 210 10.25 -14.99 0.94
CA SER A 210 9.21 -14.84 1.96
C SER A 210 8.08 -13.92 1.46
N THR A 211 6.86 -14.16 1.94
CA THR A 211 5.72 -13.28 1.68
C THR A 211 5.83 -12.05 2.57
N ILE A 212 6.02 -10.87 1.96
CA ILE A 212 6.12 -9.58 2.66
C ILE A 212 4.90 -8.67 2.42
N GLY A 213 3.98 -9.09 1.54
CA GLY A 213 2.78 -8.33 1.22
C GLY A 213 3.09 -6.94 0.66
N GLY A 214 2.37 -5.94 1.14
CA GLY A 214 2.57 -4.54 0.82
C GLY A 214 3.48 -3.79 1.81
N MET A 215 4.37 -4.48 2.54
CA MET A 215 5.26 -3.87 3.54
C MET A 215 6.16 -2.76 2.95
N LEU A 216 6.58 -2.89 1.69
CA LEU A 216 7.36 -1.88 0.97
C LEU A 216 6.48 -0.87 0.21
N GLY A 217 5.17 -0.88 0.46
CA GLY A 217 4.20 0.02 -0.12
C GLY A 217 3.80 1.15 0.83
N ARG A 218 2.97 2.06 0.33
CA ARG A 218 2.33 3.05 1.22
C ARG A 218 1.25 2.38 2.07
N THR A 219 0.97 2.99 3.22
CA THR A 219 -0.13 2.60 4.10
C THR A 219 -1.38 3.42 3.78
N VAL A 220 -2.54 2.75 3.72
CA VAL A 220 -3.85 3.38 3.54
C VAL A 220 -4.84 2.82 4.56
N GLU A 221 -5.77 3.66 5.02
CA GLU A 221 -6.87 3.24 5.88
C GLU A 221 -8.17 3.13 5.10
N VAL A 222 -8.98 2.13 5.43
CA VAL A 222 -10.28 1.89 4.80
C VAL A 222 -11.35 1.64 5.86
N ARG A 223 -12.53 2.21 5.65
CA ARG A 223 -13.70 2.14 6.54
C ARG A 223 -14.96 1.67 5.82
N THR A 224 -14.96 1.65 4.49
CA THR A 224 -16.08 1.17 3.66
C THR A 224 -15.67 0.04 2.71
N PHE A 225 -16.67 -0.66 2.15
CA PHE A 225 -16.42 -1.74 1.19
C PHE A 225 -15.78 -1.22 -0.10
N ASP A 226 -16.24 -0.08 -0.61
CA ASP A 226 -15.71 0.49 -1.85
C ASP A 226 -14.26 0.94 -1.67
N GLU A 227 -13.92 1.58 -0.54
CA GLU A 227 -12.52 1.93 -0.22
C GLU A 227 -11.62 0.68 -0.13
N LEU A 228 -12.09 -0.38 0.55
CA LEU A 228 -11.36 -1.64 0.64
C LEU A 228 -11.18 -2.26 -0.76
N LYS A 229 -12.23 -2.26 -1.58
CA LYS A 229 -12.19 -2.80 -2.93
C LYS A 229 -11.22 -2.02 -3.82
N ASP A 230 -11.26 -0.70 -3.80
CA ASP A 230 -10.37 0.16 -4.57
C ASP A 230 -8.90 -0.05 -4.16
N ALA A 231 -8.63 -0.09 -2.85
CA ALA A 231 -7.28 -0.35 -2.35
C ALA A 231 -6.77 -1.76 -2.75
N CYS A 232 -7.60 -2.79 -2.60
CA CYS A 232 -7.23 -4.17 -2.96
C CYS A 232 -7.04 -4.38 -4.47
N THR A 233 -7.71 -3.59 -5.31
CA THR A 233 -7.67 -3.67 -6.78
C THR A 233 -6.67 -2.71 -7.43
N SER A 234 -6.04 -1.82 -6.64
CA SER A 234 -4.92 -0.98 -7.08
C SER A 234 -3.70 -1.82 -7.48
N THR A 235 -2.97 -1.40 -8.50
CA THR A 235 -1.70 -2.03 -8.90
C THR A 235 -0.52 -1.65 -7.99
N GLU A 236 -0.66 -0.63 -7.15
CA GLU A 236 0.39 -0.22 -6.21
C GLU A 236 0.58 -1.24 -5.08
N PRO A 237 1.81 -1.47 -4.60
CA PRO A 237 2.02 -2.16 -3.33
C PRO A 237 1.37 -1.37 -2.18
N LEU A 238 0.52 -2.01 -1.38
CA LEU A 238 -0.24 -1.33 -0.33
C LEU A 238 -0.33 -2.16 0.96
N THR A 239 -0.12 -1.48 2.08
CA THR A 239 -0.63 -1.92 3.39
C THR A 239 -1.98 -1.25 3.65
N ILE A 240 -3.03 -2.04 3.71
CA ILE A 240 -4.44 -1.62 3.77
C ILE A 240 -4.98 -1.94 5.17
N ILE A 241 -5.18 -0.91 5.97
CA ILE A 241 -5.64 -1.03 7.36
C ILE A 241 -7.15 -0.83 7.40
N VAL A 242 -7.88 -1.85 7.82
CA VAL A 242 -9.30 -1.76 8.13
C VAL A 242 -9.46 -1.04 9.47
N THR A 243 -10.07 0.14 9.46
CA THR A 243 -10.31 0.98 10.65
C THR A 243 -11.79 1.19 10.94
N GLY A 244 -12.67 0.45 10.25
CA GLY A 244 -14.11 0.43 10.46
C GLY A 244 -14.70 -0.97 10.31
N LYS A 245 -15.97 -1.14 10.66
CA LYS A 245 -16.73 -2.35 10.34
C LYS A 245 -17.18 -2.27 8.90
N ILE A 246 -16.64 -3.13 8.04
CA ILE A 246 -16.90 -3.07 6.60
C ILE A 246 -17.93 -4.15 6.24
N SER A 247 -19.00 -3.73 5.57
CA SER A 247 -20.00 -4.63 5.04
C SER A 247 -20.05 -4.49 3.52
N GLY A 248 -20.00 -5.62 2.82
CA GLY A 248 -20.46 -5.69 1.43
C GLY A 248 -21.97 -5.45 1.34
N ARG A 249 -22.53 -5.62 0.13
CA ARG A 249 -23.96 -5.54 -0.13
C ARG A 249 -24.70 -6.69 0.56
N THR A 250 -25.91 -6.40 1.06
CA THR A 250 -26.73 -7.32 1.85
C THR A 250 -28.18 -7.31 1.38
N GLY A 251 -28.94 -8.34 1.74
CA GLY A 251 -30.36 -8.47 1.45
C GLY A 251 -30.68 -9.05 0.07
N SER A 252 -31.82 -9.74 0.00
CA SER A 252 -32.25 -10.56 -1.15
C SER A 252 -32.29 -9.83 -2.50
N GLN A 253 -32.48 -8.52 -2.50
CA GLN A 253 -32.45 -7.68 -3.71
C GLN A 253 -31.07 -7.62 -4.39
N ASN A 254 -29.99 -7.85 -3.63
CA ASN A 254 -28.61 -7.88 -4.15
C ASN A 254 -28.17 -9.30 -4.50
N TYR A 255 -28.97 -10.31 -4.16
CA TYR A 255 -28.58 -11.71 -4.29
C TYR A 255 -29.00 -12.26 -5.64
N GLN A 256 -28.06 -12.88 -6.32
CA GLN A 256 -28.29 -13.65 -7.52
C GLN A 256 -28.58 -15.10 -7.15
N ILE A 257 -29.37 -15.78 -7.97
CA ILE A 257 -29.76 -17.18 -7.74
C ILE A 257 -29.13 -18.06 -8.80
N SER A 258 -28.44 -19.11 -8.38
CA SER A 258 -28.06 -20.23 -9.24
C SER A 258 -28.86 -21.48 -8.88
N THR A 259 -28.97 -22.40 -9.83
CA THR A 259 -29.53 -23.73 -9.59
C THR A 259 -28.37 -24.71 -9.41
N GLY A 260 -28.35 -25.37 -8.26
CA GLY A 260 -27.38 -26.41 -7.97
C GLY A 260 -27.59 -27.70 -8.77
N HIS A 261 -26.59 -28.59 -8.76
CA HIS A 261 -26.70 -29.94 -9.33
C HIS A 261 -27.81 -30.78 -8.69
N ASP A 262 -28.24 -30.41 -7.47
CA ASP A 262 -29.34 -30.96 -6.70
C ASP A 262 -30.70 -30.31 -7.02
N ASN A 263 -30.76 -29.42 -8.01
CA ASN A 263 -31.91 -28.57 -8.36
C ASN A 263 -32.33 -27.58 -7.24
N GLY A 264 -31.51 -27.41 -6.21
CA GLY A 264 -31.72 -26.41 -5.15
C GLY A 264 -31.40 -24.98 -5.61
N LYS A 265 -32.06 -23.98 -5.02
CA LYS A 265 -31.71 -22.57 -5.20
C LYS A 265 -30.52 -22.23 -4.32
N ARG A 266 -29.50 -21.58 -4.89
CA ARG A 266 -28.31 -21.11 -4.17
C ARG A 266 -28.15 -19.61 -4.39
N TYR A 267 -27.85 -18.86 -3.34
CA TYR A 267 -27.73 -17.41 -3.43
C TYR A 267 -26.27 -16.96 -3.34
N TYR A 268 -25.94 -15.95 -4.12
CA TYR A 268 -24.62 -15.36 -4.16
C TYR A 268 -24.65 -13.86 -4.47
N CYS A 269 -23.57 -13.14 -4.16
CA CYS A 269 -23.45 -11.71 -4.45
C CYS A 269 -22.08 -11.39 -5.06
N ARG A 270 -22.00 -11.38 -6.41
CA ARG A 270 -20.74 -11.09 -7.13
C ARG A 270 -20.22 -9.67 -6.93
N ASP A 271 -21.10 -8.72 -6.63
CA ASP A 271 -20.71 -7.33 -6.36
C ASP A 271 -19.81 -7.21 -5.14
N ASN A 272 -19.92 -8.19 -4.22
CA ASN A 272 -19.11 -8.28 -3.01
C ASN A 272 -17.73 -8.93 -3.24
N TYR A 273 -17.43 -9.32 -4.47
CA TYR A 273 -16.13 -9.87 -4.80
C TYR A 273 -15.08 -8.77 -4.91
N ILE A 274 -13.92 -9.03 -4.34
CA ILE A 274 -12.73 -8.20 -4.47
C ILE A 274 -11.63 -9.06 -5.10
N TYR A 275 -11.29 -8.75 -6.35
CA TYR A 275 -10.22 -9.42 -7.10
C TYR A 275 -8.87 -8.82 -6.73
N LEU A 276 -8.05 -9.57 -6.00
CA LEU A 276 -6.82 -9.02 -5.40
C LEU A 276 -5.73 -8.78 -6.45
N GLN A 277 -5.12 -7.59 -6.42
CA GLN A 277 -3.86 -7.33 -7.10
C GLN A 277 -2.65 -7.80 -6.26
N PRO A 278 -1.45 -7.89 -6.86
CA PRO A 278 -0.22 -8.25 -6.14
C PRO A 278 0.20 -7.27 -5.04
N ASN A 279 1.10 -7.72 -4.17
CA ASN A 279 1.80 -6.89 -3.18
C ASN A 279 0.84 -6.17 -2.20
N LYS A 280 -0.06 -6.94 -1.60
CA LYS A 280 -1.08 -6.42 -0.67
C LYS A 280 -0.88 -6.97 0.73
N THR A 281 -0.95 -6.10 1.72
CA THR A 281 -1.19 -6.49 3.12
C THR A 281 -2.54 -5.94 3.52
N ILE A 282 -3.53 -6.81 3.73
CA ILE A 282 -4.87 -6.42 4.20
C ILE A 282 -4.95 -6.77 5.67
N ILE A 283 -5.14 -5.78 6.54
CA ILE A 283 -5.00 -5.95 7.97
C ILE A 283 -6.11 -5.25 8.77
N GLY A 284 -6.73 -5.97 9.69
CA GLY A 284 -7.60 -5.34 10.69
C GLY A 284 -6.80 -4.61 11.76
N SER A 285 -7.20 -3.39 12.09
CA SER A 285 -6.72 -2.73 13.31
C SER A 285 -7.21 -3.46 14.56
N TYR A 286 -6.57 -3.22 15.70
CA TYR A 286 -7.03 -3.76 16.98
C TYR A 286 -8.40 -3.22 17.39
N ALA A 287 -8.71 -1.98 17.00
CA ALA A 287 -10.00 -1.35 17.28
C ALA A 287 -11.11 -1.78 16.31
N ALA A 288 -10.76 -2.20 15.08
CA ALA A 288 -11.70 -2.58 14.05
C ALA A 288 -11.09 -3.61 13.08
N ASN A 289 -11.72 -4.77 12.98
CA ASN A 289 -11.26 -5.87 12.13
C ASN A 289 -12.40 -6.63 11.43
N SER A 290 -13.64 -6.14 11.53
CA SER A 290 -14.81 -6.89 11.07
C SER A 290 -15.09 -6.66 9.58
N LEU A 291 -15.18 -7.76 8.83
CA LEU A 291 -15.70 -7.81 7.46
C LEU A 291 -16.98 -8.67 7.43
N TYR A 292 -18.06 -8.12 6.88
CA TYR A 292 -19.32 -8.83 6.68
C TYR A 292 -19.65 -8.91 5.19
N ASN A 293 -19.93 -10.11 4.67
CA ASN A 293 -20.20 -10.34 3.25
C ASN A 293 -19.09 -9.80 2.32
N VAL A 294 -17.81 -9.99 2.66
CA VAL A 294 -16.67 -9.58 1.83
C VAL A 294 -15.91 -10.81 1.34
N TYR A 295 -15.79 -10.93 0.01
CA TYR A 295 -15.29 -12.14 -0.62
C TYR A 295 -14.03 -11.85 -1.43
N PHE A 296 -12.86 -12.19 -0.88
CA PHE A 296 -11.60 -12.08 -1.62
C PHE A 296 -11.51 -13.17 -2.69
N ARG A 297 -11.02 -12.77 -3.87
CA ARG A 297 -10.94 -13.60 -5.08
C ARG A 297 -9.61 -13.45 -5.81
N THR A 298 -9.11 -14.57 -6.35
CA THR A 298 -8.17 -14.59 -7.48
C THR A 298 -8.62 -15.63 -8.48
N TYR A 299 -8.42 -15.36 -9.77
CA TYR A 299 -8.91 -16.24 -10.83
C TYR A 299 -7.85 -16.56 -11.90
N ASN A 300 -7.20 -15.54 -12.46
CA ASN A 300 -6.13 -15.66 -13.44
C ASN A 300 -5.32 -14.35 -13.56
N GLU A 301 -4.41 -14.28 -14.53
CA GLU A 301 -3.58 -13.11 -14.83
C GLU A 301 -4.35 -11.81 -15.09
N GLN A 302 -5.60 -11.90 -15.55
CA GLN A 302 -6.45 -10.75 -15.82
C GLN A 302 -7.35 -10.40 -14.63
N TRP A 303 -7.80 -11.41 -13.89
CA TRP A 303 -8.81 -11.28 -12.84
C TRP A 303 -8.23 -11.68 -11.49
N GLY A 304 -7.69 -10.68 -10.80
CA GLY A 304 -7.02 -10.84 -9.51
C GLY A 304 -5.71 -11.64 -9.63
N PRO A 305 -4.67 -11.11 -10.31
CA PRO A 305 -3.39 -11.79 -10.52
C PRO A 305 -2.50 -11.81 -9.26
N ALA A 306 -3.10 -11.94 -8.08
CA ALA A 306 -2.45 -11.67 -6.82
C ALA A 306 -1.21 -12.55 -6.60
N HIS A 307 -0.10 -11.94 -6.25
CA HIS A 307 1.06 -12.63 -5.70
C HIS A 307 1.64 -11.77 -4.58
N ASN A 308 2.28 -12.42 -3.61
CA ASN A 308 2.81 -11.75 -2.42
C ASN A 308 1.71 -11.00 -1.65
N VAL A 309 0.79 -11.77 -1.05
CA VAL A 309 -0.39 -11.25 -0.33
C VAL A 309 -0.41 -11.71 1.12
N ILE A 310 -0.66 -10.77 2.02
CA ILE A 310 -0.93 -11.03 3.43
C ILE A 310 -2.37 -10.59 3.73
N ILE A 311 -3.16 -11.45 4.38
CA ILE A 311 -4.46 -11.08 4.95
C ILE A 311 -4.43 -11.45 6.43
N ARG A 312 -4.63 -10.48 7.31
CA ARG A 312 -4.41 -10.71 8.74
C ARG A 312 -5.27 -9.94 9.70
N ASN A 313 -5.47 -10.51 10.88
CA ASN A 313 -6.25 -9.90 11.96
C ASN A 313 -7.66 -9.50 11.50
N ILE A 314 -8.34 -10.33 10.74
CA ILE A 314 -9.69 -10.05 10.19
C ILE A 314 -10.72 -10.96 10.85
N ASP A 315 -11.85 -10.40 11.24
CA ASP A 315 -13.05 -11.14 11.65
C ASP A 315 -14.06 -11.15 10.50
N CYS A 316 -14.14 -12.25 9.76
CA CYS A 316 -14.98 -12.39 8.57
C CYS A 316 -16.21 -13.25 8.86
N THR A 317 -17.38 -12.70 8.55
CA THR A 317 -18.68 -13.38 8.63
C THR A 317 -19.49 -13.13 7.37
N HIS A 318 -20.52 -13.94 7.14
CA HIS A 318 -21.40 -13.79 5.98
C HIS A 318 -22.86 -14.11 6.30
N ASP A 319 -23.75 -13.71 5.39
CA ASP A 319 -25.19 -13.96 5.48
C ASP A 319 -25.49 -15.44 5.28
N THR A 320 -26.38 -15.98 6.12
CA THR A 320 -26.91 -17.35 6.06
C THR A 320 -27.60 -17.70 4.74
N GLU A 321 -28.04 -16.70 3.97
CA GLU A 321 -28.62 -16.95 2.65
C GLU A 321 -27.54 -17.17 1.56
N LEU A 322 -26.34 -16.62 1.72
CA LEU A 322 -25.25 -16.64 0.73
C LEU A 322 -24.44 -17.95 0.76
N ASN A 323 -25.12 -19.06 0.47
CA ASN A 323 -24.60 -20.42 0.62
C ASN A 323 -24.08 -21.09 -0.68
N SER A 324 -23.90 -20.31 -1.76
CA SER A 324 -23.33 -20.85 -3.02
C SER A 324 -21.81 -20.78 -3.11
N ASP A 325 -21.21 -19.81 -2.43
CA ASP A 325 -19.94 -19.23 -2.80
C ASP A 325 -18.96 -19.26 -1.65
N ASN A 326 -17.77 -19.82 -1.89
CA ASN A 326 -16.68 -19.87 -0.90
C ASN A 326 -16.46 -18.49 -0.28
N VAL A 327 -16.29 -18.38 1.04
CA VAL A 327 -16.05 -17.08 1.69
C VAL A 327 -14.83 -16.42 1.05
N TRP A 328 -13.65 -17.06 1.10
CA TRP A 328 -12.48 -16.63 0.32
C TRP A 328 -12.02 -17.72 -0.65
N GLU A 329 -11.69 -17.33 -1.87
CA GLU A 329 -11.28 -18.24 -2.94
C GLU A 329 -10.11 -17.70 -3.74
N PHE A 330 -9.05 -18.49 -3.87
CA PHE A 330 -7.85 -18.12 -4.58
C PHE A 330 -7.52 -19.20 -5.62
N ALA A 331 -7.78 -18.92 -6.90
CA ALA A 331 -7.54 -19.87 -7.99
C ALA A 331 -6.24 -19.61 -8.78
N TYR A 332 -5.61 -18.46 -8.55
CA TYR A 332 -4.37 -18.05 -9.20
C TYR A 332 -3.49 -17.27 -8.23
N GLY A 333 -2.18 -17.26 -8.47
CA GLY A 333 -1.22 -16.51 -7.68
C GLY A 333 -0.24 -17.34 -6.88
N TRP A 334 0.62 -16.71 -6.10
CA TRP A 334 1.49 -17.40 -5.16
C TRP A 334 1.91 -16.49 -4.00
N ASN A 335 2.46 -17.07 -2.94
CA ASN A 335 2.87 -16.34 -1.73
C ASN A 335 1.68 -15.73 -1.02
N PHE A 336 0.89 -16.58 -0.36
CA PHE A 336 -0.26 -16.17 0.42
C PHE A 336 -0.04 -16.46 1.89
N TRP A 337 -0.17 -15.44 2.72
CA TRP A 337 -0.16 -15.59 4.18
C TRP A 337 -1.51 -15.14 4.75
N ILE A 338 -2.30 -16.11 5.20
CA ILE A 338 -3.56 -15.89 5.90
C ILE A 338 -3.30 -16.11 7.39
N ASP A 339 -3.41 -15.06 8.18
CA ASP A 339 -2.85 -15.04 9.55
C ASP A 339 -3.82 -14.43 10.56
N HIS A 340 -4.03 -15.05 11.72
CA HIS A 340 -4.88 -14.47 12.79
C HIS A 340 -6.25 -14.00 12.29
N CYS A 341 -6.89 -14.76 11.39
CA CYS A 341 -8.22 -14.44 10.89
C CYS A 341 -9.27 -15.33 11.55
N ASN A 342 -10.43 -14.78 11.89
CA ASN A 342 -11.63 -15.57 12.16
C ASN A 342 -12.43 -15.70 10.87
N LEU A 343 -12.66 -16.93 10.41
CA LEU A 343 -13.55 -17.25 9.31
C LEU A 343 -14.72 -18.05 9.89
N GLN A 344 -15.85 -17.38 10.05
CA GLN A 344 -17.00 -17.93 10.78
C GLN A 344 -18.23 -17.99 9.86
N GLY A 345 -18.91 -19.13 9.88
CA GLY A 345 -20.24 -19.29 9.29
C GLY A 345 -21.33 -18.84 10.27
N HIS A 346 -22.32 -19.70 10.48
CA HIS A 346 -23.51 -19.38 11.28
C HIS A 346 -23.97 -20.53 12.19
N ASN A 347 -24.61 -20.18 13.31
CA ASN A 347 -24.99 -21.10 14.39
C ASN A 347 -25.93 -22.26 13.97
N LYS A 348 -26.57 -22.18 12.80
CA LYS A 348 -27.39 -23.26 12.25
C LYS A 348 -26.57 -24.04 11.22
N ILE A 349 -25.87 -25.07 11.69
CA ILE A 349 -25.06 -25.99 10.87
C ILE A 349 -25.97 -26.83 9.94
N GLU A 350 -27.28 -26.86 10.16
CA GLU A 350 -28.28 -27.30 9.19
C GLU A 350 -29.48 -26.33 9.19
N THR A 351 -30.02 -26.03 8.00
CA THR A 351 -31.22 -25.20 7.72
C THR A 351 -30.97 -23.71 7.43
N SER A 352 -30.56 -23.42 6.19
CA SER A 352 -31.19 -22.31 5.47
C SER A 352 -32.72 -22.48 5.53
N SER A 353 -33.51 -21.42 5.36
CA SER A 353 -34.99 -21.49 5.22
C SER A 353 -35.47 -22.44 4.09
N LEU A 354 -34.52 -23.02 3.34
CA LEU A 354 -34.69 -23.91 2.19
C LEU A 354 -34.27 -25.36 2.48
N LYS A 355 -33.80 -25.70 3.68
CA LYS A 355 -33.23 -27.02 4.02
C LYS A 355 -32.07 -27.45 3.09
N SER A 356 -31.23 -26.50 2.66
CA SER A 356 -30.02 -26.80 1.91
C SER A 356 -28.80 -26.80 2.84
N ASP A 357 -27.88 -27.73 2.62
CA ASP A 357 -26.58 -27.77 3.29
C ASP A 357 -25.78 -26.48 3.05
N ASP A 358 -24.78 -26.22 3.88
CA ASP A 358 -23.81 -25.14 3.67
C ASP A 358 -22.77 -25.60 2.63
N TRP A 359 -22.95 -25.22 1.35
CA TRP A 359 -22.20 -25.81 0.23
C TRP A 359 -20.91 -25.07 -0.11
N ASP A 360 -20.69 -23.90 0.45
CA ASP A 360 -19.48 -23.10 0.27
C ASP A 360 -18.35 -23.60 1.18
N LYS A 361 -17.19 -22.97 1.09
CA LYS A 361 -15.98 -23.28 1.86
C LYS A 361 -15.54 -22.00 2.53
N LEU A 362 -15.14 -22.06 3.80
CA LEU A 362 -14.55 -20.90 4.48
C LEU A 362 -13.31 -20.41 3.71
N LEU A 363 -12.48 -21.33 3.21
CA LEU A 363 -11.27 -20.98 2.48
C LEU A 363 -10.93 -22.00 1.39
N ASN A 364 -10.72 -21.53 0.17
CA ASN A 364 -10.43 -22.39 -0.98
C ASN A 364 -9.22 -21.89 -1.77
N PHE A 365 -8.14 -22.66 -1.79
CA PHE A 365 -7.04 -22.48 -2.74
C PHE A 365 -7.09 -23.56 -3.81
N LYS A 366 -7.21 -23.16 -5.07
CA LYS A 366 -7.34 -24.06 -6.22
C LYS A 366 -6.52 -23.55 -7.41
N GLY A 367 -6.66 -24.22 -8.55
CA GLY A 367 -5.99 -23.81 -9.78
C GLY A 367 -4.48 -23.79 -9.61
N SER A 368 -3.85 -22.67 -9.98
CA SER A 368 -2.39 -22.49 -9.92
C SER A 368 -1.92 -21.73 -8.68
N ALA A 369 -2.80 -21.50 -7.69
CA ALA A 369 -2.42 -20.89 -6.43
C ALA A 369 -1.36 -21.74 -5.70
N ASP A 370 -0.27 -21.14 -5.22
CA ASP A 370 0.87 -21.88 -4.66
C ASP A 370 1.57 -21.13 -3.50
N TYR A 371 2.40 -21.84 -2.73
CA TYR A 371 3.17 -21.29 -1.59
C TYR A 371 2.30 -20.55 -0.56
N ILE A 372 1.48 -21.31 0.14
CA ILE A 372 0.46 -20.82 1.06
C ILE A 372 0.83 -21.15 2.51
N THR A 373 0.62 -20.21 3.42
CA THR A 373 0.58 -20.46 4.87
C THR A 373 -0.73 -19.92 5.43
N ILE A 374 -1.46 -20.80 6.11
CA ILE A 374 -2.63 -20.47 6.93
C ILE A 374 -2.20 -20.68 8.38
N SER A 375 -1.98 -19.59 9.12
CA SER A 375 -1.45 -19.64 10.48
C SER A 375 -2.34 -18.93 11.48
N ASP A 376 -2.43 -19.47 12.69
CA ASP A 376 -3.04 -18.80 13.83
C ASP A 376 -4.48 -18.33 13.58
N CYS A 377 -5.20 -18.95 12.63
CA CYS A 377 -6.57 -18.59 12.26
C CYS A 377 -7.59 -19.40 13.07
N ARG A 378 -8.82 -18.89 13.13
CA ARG A 378 -9.97 -19.58 13.72
C ARG A 378 -11.02 -19.86 12.64
N PHE A 379 -11.55 -21.07 12.65
CA PHE A 379 -12.59 -21.54 11.75
C PHE A 379 -13.74 -22.14 12.55
N GLY A 380 -14.98 -21.91 12.13
CA GLY A 380 -16.11 -22.47 12.84
C GLY A 380 -17.48 -22.14 12.31
N HIS A 381 -18.46 -22.84 12.89
CA HIS A 381 -19.88 -22.73 12.60
C HIS A 381 -20.20 -22.94 11.11
N HIS A 382 -19.58 -23.96 10.50
CA HIS A 382 -19.63 -24.15 9.06
C HIS A 382 -19.49 -25.65 8.72
N GLU A 383 -20.15 -26.10 7.65
CA GLU A 383 -20.02 -27.50 7.21
C GLU A 383 -18.60 -27.76 6.72
N TYR A 384 -18.15 -27.04 5.69
CA TYR A 384 -16.84 -27.26 5.08
C TYR A 384 -15.81 -26.16 5.38
N GLY A 385 -14.69 -26.54 6.01
CA GLY A 385 -13.58 -25.63 6.32
C GLY A 385 -12.70 -25.27 5.12
N VAL A 386 -11.56 -25.93 4.99
CA VAL A 386 -10.50 -25.56 4.02
C VAL A 386 -10.41 -26.56 2.87
N LEU A 387 -10.31 -26.06 1.63
CA LEU A 387 -10.01 -26.86 0.44
C LEU A 387 -8.71 -26.38 -0.22
N LEU A 388 -7.80 -27.32 -0.51
CA LEU A 388 -6.52 -27.05 -1.16
C LEU A 388 -6.29 -27.99 -2.35
N GLY A 389 -6.06 -27.41 -3.52
CA GLY A 389 -5.78 -28.10 -4.78
C GLY A 389 -6.95 -28.08 -5.75
N TYR A 390 -6.64 -28.24 -7.04
CA TYR A 390 -7.63 -28.25 -8.12
C TYR A 390 -8.69 -29.36 -7.90
N PRO A 391 -9.99 -29.12 -8.12
CA PRO A 391 -11.03 -30.03 -7.64
C PRO A 391 -11.37 -31.22 -8.55
N VAL A 392 -10.78 -31.31 -9.76
CA VAL A 392 -11.14 -32.32 -10.77
C VAL A 392 -10.15 -33.46 -10.79
N ASP A 393 -10.61 -34.68 -10.54
CA ASP A 393 -9.78 -35.87 -10.36
C ASP A 393 -9.62 -36.72 -11.64
N ASP A 394 -9.03 -36.13 -12.69
CA ASP A 394 -8.73 -36.81 -13.95
C ASP A 394 -7.21 -36.82 -14.28
N GLU A 395 -6.84 -37.59 -15.32
CA GLU A 395 -5.43 -37.72 -15.74
C GLU A 395 -4.84 -36.36 -16.16
N ALA A 396 -5.60 -35.52 -16.87
CA ALA A 396 -5.11 -34.23 -17.35
C ALA A 396 -4.78 -33.27 -16.17
N SER A 397 -5.66 -33.25 -15.16
CA SER A 397 -5.49 -32.48 -13.94
C SER A 397 -4.32 -33.01 -13.12
N TYR A 398 -4.14 -34.33 -13.04
CA TYR A 398 -2.95 -34.92 -12.41
C TYR A 398 -1.66 -34.45 -13.10
N GLN A 399 -1.57 -34.53 -14.43
CA GLN A 399 -0.38 -34.09 -15.16
C GLN A 399 -0.10 -32.59 -14.99
N THR A 400 -1.14 -31.78 -14.81
CA THR A 400 -1.02 -30.32 -14.67
C THR A 400 -0.66 -29.89 -13.26
N TYR A 401 -1.30 -30.48 -12.24
CA TYR A 401 -1.28 -29.97 -10.87
C TYR A 401 -0.45 -30.81 -9.89
N ASN A 402 0.00 -32.02 -10.26
CA ASN A 402 0.81 -32.85 -9.37
C ASN A 402 2.06 -32.09 -8.89
N GLY A 403 2.14 -31.83 -7.58
CA GLY A 403 3.18 -31.02 -6.96
C GLY A 403 2.72 -29.63 -6.47
N THR A 404 1.54 -29.17 -6.87
CA THR A 404 0.95 -27.88 -6.48
C THR A 404 -0.46 -28.11 -5.90
N PRO A 405 -0.86 -27.40 -4.82
CA PRO A 405 -0.13 -26.36 -4.10
C PRO A 405 0.88 -26.89 -3.08
N CYS A 406 1.88 -26.08 -2.77
CA CYS A 406 2.66 -26.18 -1.54
C CYS A 406 1.97 -25.34 -0.45
N ALA A 407 1.48 -25.97 0.62
CA ALA A 407 0.71 -25.28 1.65
C ALA A 407 1.04 -25.73 3.08
N THR A 408 1.02 -24.79 4.01
CA THR A 408 1.22 -25.01 5.44
C THR A 408 -0.02 -24.57 6.22
N LEU A 409 -0.51 -25.43 7.12
CA LEU A 409 -1.58 -25.11 8.07
C LEU A 409 -1.00 -25.24 9.48
N THR A 410 -0.91 -24.14 10.22
CA THR A 410 -0.30 -24.19 11.55
C THR A 410 -1.03 -23.37 12.61
N ASN A 411 -1.04 -23.86 13.84
CA ASN A 411 -1.61 -23.15 14.98
C ASN A 411 -3.07 -22.70 14.78
N ASN A 412 -3.85 -23.37 13.92
CA ASN A 412 -5.22 -22.96 13.64
C ASN A 412 -6.19 -23.64 14.61
N TYR A 413 -7.25 -22.90 14.99
CA TYR A 413 -8.31 -23.41 15.83
C TYR A 413 -9.58 -23.65 15.02
N TYR A 414 -9.95 -24.92 14.83
CA TYR A 414 -11.18 -25.35 14.20
C TYR A 414 -12.17 -25.78 15.28
N ARG A 415 -13.28 -25.06 15.41
CA ARG A 415 -14.34 -25.40 16.36
C ARG A 415 -15.69 -25.38 15.66
N ASP A 416 -16.44 -26.47 15.76
CA ASP A 416 -17.74 -26.58 15.10
C ASP A 416 -17.60 -26.39 13.58
N THR A 417 -16.47 -26.84 13.01
CA THR A 417 -16.25 -27.00 11.57
C THR A 417 -16.41 -28.49 11.27
N VAL A 418 -17.48 -28.86 10.58
CA VAL A 418 -17.92 -30.26 10.52
C VAL A 418 -16.96 -31.12 9.72
N THR A 419 -16.52 -30.66 8.56
CA THR A 419 -15.69 -31.41 7.64
C THR A 419 -14.60 -30.55 7.03
N ARG A 420 -13.46 -31.18 6.70
CA ARG A 420 -12.26 -30.52 6.16
C ARG A 420 -11.67 -29.54 7.16
N ALA A 421 -11.48 -30.03 8.38
CA ALA A 421 -10.88 -29.34 9.51
C ALA A 421 -9.75 -30.20 10.09
N PRO A 422 -8.48 -30.10 9.62
CA PRO A 422 -7.94 -28.89 8.98
C PRO A 422 -8.13 -28.73 7.47
N GLY A 423 -8.43 -29.78 6.69
CA GLY A 423 -8.63 -29.55 5.25
C GLY A 423 -8.79 -30.77 4.35
N LEU A 424 -9.21 -30.49 3.11
CA LEU A 424 -9.12 -31.40 1.98
C LEU A 424 -7.94 -31.03 1.11
N MET A 425 -7.15 -32.03 0.70
CA MET A 425 -5.91 -31.82 -0.06
C MET A 425 -5.84 -32.70 -1.31
N ARG A 426 -5.38 -32.11 -2.41
CA ARG A 426 -5.09 -32.78 -3.69
C ARG A 426 -3.73 -32.34 -4.24
N TYR A 427 -3.07 -33.26 -4.94
CA TYR A 427 -1.88 -33.09 -5.80
C TYR A 427 -0.57 -32.62 -5.16
N GLY A 428 -0.63 -31.66 -4.25
CA GLY A 428 0.50 -30.90 -3.76
C GLY A 428 1.18 -31.43 -2.49
N TYR A 429 1.94 -30.56 -1.85
CA TYR A 429 2.71 -30.81 -0.63
C TYR A 429 2.09 -30.03 0.53
N PHE A 430 1.78 -30.72 1.61
CA PHE A 430 1.04 -30.16 2.73
C PHE A 430 1.74 -30.46 4.04
N HIS A 431 1.93 -29.42 4.83
CA HIS A 431 2.39 -29.53 6.20
C HIS A 431 1.32 -29.01 7.15
N SER A 432 0.84 -29.85 8.06
CA SER A 432 -0.21 -29.47 9.00
C SER A 432 0.25 -29.75 10.43
N PHE A 433 0.48 -28.71 11.24
CA PHE A 433 1.03 -28.88 12.58
C PHE A 433 0.49 -27.92 13.62
N ASN A 434 0.53 -28.32 14.89
CA ASN A 434 0.07 -27.52 16.03
C ASN A 434 -1.40 -27.05 15.95
N ASN A 435 -2.26 -27.63 15.12
CA ASN A 435 -3.66 -27.22 15.02
C ASN A 435 -4.50 -27.84 16.14
N TYR A 436 -5.55 -27.15 16.57
CA TYR A 436 -6.58 -27.69 17.46
C TYR A 436 -7.90 -27.81 16.71
N VAL A 437 -8.48 -29.02 16.71
CA VAL A 437 -9.75 -29.34 16.07
C VAL A 437 -10.71 -29.92 17.10
N ILE A 438 -11.90 -29.33 17.25
CA ILE A 438 -12.93 -29.79 18.18
C ILE A 438 -14.33 -29.73 17.55
N ASN A 439 -15.19 -30.68 17.92
CA ASN A 439 -16.58 -30.80 17.45
C ASN A 439 -16.65 -30.90 15.92
N PHE A 440 -16.10 -31.98 15.38
CA PHE A 440 -15.98 -32.23 13.95
C PHE A 440 -16.42 -33.65 13.58
N ASP A 441 -16.73 -33.88 12.31
CA ASP A 441 -17.06 -35.19 11.74
C ASP A 441 -15.89 -35.77 10.94
N MET A 442 -15.16 -34.92 10.19
CA MET A 442 -14.03 -35.33 9.36
C MET A 442 -12.91 -34.30 9.36
N GLY A 443 -11.69 -34.75 9.69
CA GLY A 443 -10.53 -33.87 9.81
C GLY A 443 -9.83 -33.63 8.48
N TYR A 444 -8.99 -34.58 8.08
CA TYR A 444 -8.27 -34.55 6.81
C TYR A 444 -9.00 -35.32 5.73
N THR A 445 -9.05 -34.77 4.52
CA THR A 445 -9.35 -35.53 3.30
C THR A 445 -8.10 -35.61 2.42
N ILE A 446 -7.52 -36.80 2.32
CA ILE A 446 -6.29 -37.08 1.58
C ILE A 446 -6.66 -37.70 0.25
N TYR A 447 -6.70 -36.88 -0.80
CA TYR A 447 -7.17 -37.35 -2.10
C TYR A 447 -6.02 -37.49 -3.11
N THR A 448 -6.35 -37.45 -4.40
CA THR A 448 -5.45 -37.72 -5.53
C THR A 448 -4.06 -37.11 -5.34
N ALA A 449 -3.03 -37.96 -5.31
CA ALA A 449 -1.62 -37.60 -5.26
C ALA A 449 -1.19 -36.57 -4.18
N CYS A 450 -2.00 -36.34 -3.15
CA CYS A 450 -1.65 -35.46 -2.03
C CYS A 450 -0.41 -35.98 -1.29
N LYS A 451 0.49 -35.10 -0.81
CA LYS A 451 1.57 -35.47 0.12
C LYS A 451 1.42 -34.67 1.41
N LEU A 452 0.77 -35.26 2.42
CA LEU A 452 0.56 -34.63 3.72
C LEU A 452 1.49 -35.21 4.78
N TYR A 453 2.25 -34.34 5.43
CA TYR A 453 2.86 -34.61 6.73
C TYR A 453 2.11 -33.81 7.80
N SER A 454 1.53 -34.53 8.75
CA SER A 454 0.78 -33.99 9.89
C SER A 454 1.59 -34.20 11.16
N GLU A 455 1.71 -33.22 12.04
CA GLU A 455 2.37 -33.42 13.33
C GLU A 455 1.86 -32.55 14.47
N ALA A 456 1.88 -33.09 15.69
CA ALA A 456 1.53 -32.36 16.92
C ALA A 456 0.17 -31.63 16.89
N ASN A 457 -0.81 -32.15 16.16
CA ASN A 457 -2.18 -31.60 16.15
C ASN A 457 -2.99 -32.21 17.30
N TYR A 458 -4.00 -31.48 17.80
CA TYR A 458 -4.94 -31.97 18.80
C TYR A 458 -6.33 -32.09 18.20
N PHE A 459 -6.92 -33.27 18.28
CA PHE A 459 -8.27 -33.56 17.82
C PHE A 459 -9.13 -34.01 19.00
N ASP A 460 -10.29 -33.37 19.18
CA ASP A 460 -11.18 -33.59 20.32
C ASP A 460 -12.66 -33.66 19.90
N ALA A 461 -13.47 -34.37 20.69
CA ALA A 461 -14.94 -34.44 20.56
C ALA A 461 -15.46 -34.69 19.12
N GLY A 462 -14.82 -35.61 18.39
CA GLY A 462 -15.29 -36.01 17.06
C GLY A 462 -16.60 -36.80 17.13
N THR A 463 -17.67 -36.37 16.44
CA THR A 463 -19.01 -37.00 16.56
C THR A 463 -19.08 -38.41 15.98
N GLY A 464 -18.15 -38.71 15.07
CA GLY A 464 -18.00 -40.02 14.47
C GLY A 464 -18.94 -40.35 13.30
N LYS A 465 -19.58 -39.36 12.67
CA LYS A 465 -20.25 -39.57 11.38
C LYS A 465 -19.27 -39.66 10.19
N GLY A 466 -17.98 -39.36 10.39
CA GLY A 466 -16.87 -39.55 9.44
C GLY A 466 -15.60 -40.12 10.11
N SER A 467 -14.62 -40.56 9.31
CA SER A 467 -13.28 -40.91 9.82
C SER A 467 -12.44 -39.63 9.95
N VAL A 468 -11.60 -39.51 11.00
CA VAL A 468 -10.75 -38.31 11.18
C VAL A 468 -9.84 -38.08 9.98
N VAL A 469 -9.32 -39.16 9.41
CA VAL A 469 -8.66 -39.19 8.11
C VAL A 469 -9.56 -39.91 7.12
N ASN A 470 -9.96 -39.23 6.05
CA ASN A 470 -10.62 -39.82 4.90
C ASN A 470 -9.68 -39.81 3.70
N ASP A 471 -9.21 -40.99 3.34
CA ASP A 471 -8.29 -41.22 2.25
C ASP A 471 -8.86 -42.17 1.19
N THR A 472 -10.19 -42.28 1.17
CA THR A 472 -10.91 -43.24 0.32
C THR A 472 -10.55 -43.04 -1.15
N VAL A 473 -10.05 -44.11 -1.75
CA VAL A 473 -9.75 -44.18 -3.18
C VAL A 473 -11.01 -44.55 -3.95
N SER A 474 -11.31 -43.81 -5.02
CA SER A 474 -12.42 -44.09 -5.93
C SER A 474 -11.95 -44.89 -7.14
N GLN A 475 -12.61 -46.00 -7.44
CA GLN A 475 -12.35 -46.77 -8.66
C GLN A 475 -12.85 -46.06 -9.93
N ASN A 476 -13.66 -45.02 -9.77
CA ASN A 476 -14.27 -44.28 -10.88
C ASN A 476 -13.47 -43.03 -11.26
N ASP A 477 -12.37 -42.73 -10.55
CA ASP A 477 -11.49 -41.61 -10.87
C ASP A 477 -10.00 -41.95 -10.71
N ILE A 478 -9.14 -40.96 -10.94
CA ILE A 478 -7.69 -41.16 -11.03
C ILE A 478 -7.02 -41.42 -9.66
N SER A 479 -7.73 -41.21 -8.55
CA SER A 479 -7.20 -41.50 -7.20
C SER A 479 -6.86 -42.98 -7.00
N SER A 480 -7.47 -43.90 -7.77
CA SER A 480 -7.11 -45.32 -7.77
C SER A 480 -5.75 -45.63 -8.36
N LYS A 481 -5.33 -44.83 -9.35
CA LYS A 481 -4.01 -44.91 -9.96
C LYS A 481 -2.98 -44.11 -9.16
N TYR A 482 -3.39 -42.96 -8.63
CA TYR A 482 -2.54 -42.03 -7.88
C TYR A 482 -3.13 -41.76 -6.48
N PRO A 483 -3.04 -42.72 -5.54
CA PRO A 483 -3.52 -42.51 -4.18
C PRO A 483 -2.70 -41.43 -3.48
N GLY A 484 -3.31 -40.79 -2.49
CA GLY A 484 -2.61 -39.84 -1.63
C GLY A 484 -1.60 -40.49 -0.69
N PHE A 485 -0.77 -39.64 -0.10
CA PHE A 485 0.30 -39.97 0.83
C PHE A 485 0.09 -39.21 2.13
N TYR A 486 0.15 -39.92 3.25
CA TYR A 486 -0.10 -39.36 4.57
C TYR A 486 0.76 -40.02 5.63
N THR A 487 1.33 -39.19 6.50
CA THR A 487 2.01 -39.61 7.73
C THR A 487 1.65 -38.62 8.83
N ASP A 488 1.30 -39.13 10.00
CA ASP A 488 1.14 -38.33 11.21
C ASP A 488 2.24 -38.64 12.23
N SER A 489 2.70 -37.62 12.97
CA SER A 489 3.65 -37.76 14.07
C SER A 489 3.26 -36.92 15.28
N GLY A 490 3.02 -37.55 16.43
CA GLY A 490 2.81 -36.84 17.70
C GLY A 490 1.49 -36.07 17.83
N SER A 491 0.54 -36.23 16.90
CA SER A 491 -0.82 -35.70 17.10
C SER A 491 -1.58 -36.54 18.13
N LYS A 492 -2.55 -35.92 18.80
CA LYS A 492 -3.39 -36.53 19.82
C LYS A 492 -4.83 -36.54 19.37
N LEU A 493 -5.50 -37.67 19.53
CA LEU A 493 -6.93 -37.82 19.29
C LEU A 493 -7.62 -38.24 20.59
N VAL A 494 -8.58 -37.43 21.03
CA VAL A 494 -9.35 -37.63 22.26
C VAL A 494 -10.83 -37.69 21.90
N GLY A 495 -11.58 -38.54 22.61
CA GLY A 495 -13.05 -38.55 22.50
C GLY A 495 -13.58 -38.97 21.12
N SER A 496 -12.83 -39.75 20.34
CA SER A 496 -13.25 -40.25 19.03
C SER A 496 -13.09 -41.77 18.92
N ARG A 497 -13.98 -42.41 18.17
CA ARG A 497 -13.96 -43.85 17.89
C ARG A 497 -13.13 -44.24 16.66
N TYR A 498 -12.58 -43.27 15.93
CA TYR A 498 -11.83 -43.49 14.68
C TYR A 498 -10.33 -43.26 14.85
N SER A 499 -9.55 -43.69 13.87
CA SER A 499 -8.09 -43.58 13.91
C SER A 499 -7.60 -42.29 13.23
N LEU A 500 -6.44 -41.80 13.68
CA LEU A 500 -5.60 -40.85 12.95
C LEU A 500 -4.77 -41.52 11.84
N SER A 501 -4.80 -42.83 11.69
CA SER A 501 -4.08 -43.53 10.62
C SER A 501 -4.86 -43.52 9.31
N GLY A 502 -4.17 -43.33 8.18
CA GLY A 502 -4.72 -43.60 6.86
C GLY A 502 -5.03 -45.09 6.67
N LYS A 503 -6.07 -45.40 5.88
CA LYS A 503 -6.47 -46.76 5.49
C LYS A 503 -5.91 -47.16 4.12
N THR A 504 -5.89 -46.23 3.18
CA THR A 504 -5.55 -46.43 1.77
C THR A 504 -4.42 -45.52 1.29
N ALA A 505 -4.20 -44.38 1.96
CA ALA A 505 -3.06 -43.51 1.70
C ALA A 505 -1.74 -44.24 1.98
N LYS A 506 -0.76 -44.00 1.11
CA LYS A 506 0.60 -44.50 1.30
C LYS A 506 1.34 -43.67 2.35
N ALA A 507 2.41 -44.20 2.94
CA ALA A 507 3.24 -43.42 3.85
C ALA A 507 3.87 -42.23 3.12
N CYS A 508 3.68 -41.02 3.65
CA CYS A 508 4.37 -39.83 3.16
C CYS A 508 5.81 -39.81 3.69
N THR A 509 6.80 -39.84 2.80
CA THR A 509 8.24 -39.81 3.13
C THR A 509 8.85 -38.42 3.07
N TRP A 510 8.21 -37.49 2.35
CA TRP A 510 8.62 -36.09 2.33
C TRP A 510 8.50 -35.46 3.72
N ARG A 511 9.43 -34.56 4.06
CA ARG A 511 9.47 -33.85 5.35
C ARG A 511 9.69 -32.35 5.13
N PRO A 512 8.96 -31.48 5.84
CA PRO A 512 9.02 -30.03 5.63
C PRO A 512 10.34 -29.39 6.05
N ASN A 513 11.10 -30.00 6.97
CA ASN A 513 12.39 -29.48 7.43
C ASN A 513 13.46 -29.46 6.33
N THR A 514 13.26 -30.16 5.21
CA THR A 514 14.12 -30.04 4.03
C THR A 514 13.86 -28.75 3.24
N ASN A 515 12.73 -28.08 3.49
CA ASN A 515 12.25 -26.91 2.75
C ASN A 515 12.30 -25.63 3.57
N TYR A 516 11.91 -25.65 4.84
CA TYR A 516 11.92 -24.49 5.72
C TYR A 516 12.12 -24.87 7.18
N ALA A 517 12.61 -23.92 7.97
CA ALA A 517 12.65 -24.04 9.43
C ALA A 517 11.27 -23.74 10.03
N TYR A 518 10.92 -24.44 11.11
CA TYR A 518 9.66 -24.25 11.83
C TYR A 518 9.77 -24.83 13.25
N ARG A 519 8.80 -24.51 14.10
CA ARG A 519 8.72 -25.00 15.49
C ARG A 519 7.42 -25.76 15.74
N ALA A 520 7.52 -27.09 15.87
CA ALA A 520 6.42 -27.92 16.38
C ALA A 520 6.40 -27.92 17.92
N MET A 521 5.21 -27.87 18.50
CA MET A 521 4.96 -28.04 19.93
C MET A 521 4.60 -29.50 20.23
N THR A 522 4.27 -29.83 21.48
CA THR A 522 3.46 -31.03 21.77
C THR A 522 1.99 -30.75 21.44
N ALA A 523 1.19 -31.79 21.16
CA ALA A 523 -0.24 -31.61 20.89
C ALA A 523 -1.00 -30.92 22.04
N ASP A 524 -0.68 -31.22 23.30
CA ASP A 524 -1.32 -30.56 24.46
C ASP A 524 -0.96 -29.07 24.55
N GLN A 525 0.28 -28.70 24.23
CA GLN A 525 0.70 -27.30 24.11
C GLN A 525 0.02 -26.62 22.92
N ALA A 526 -0.09 -27.30 21.77
CA ALA A 526 -0.77 -26.81 20.60
C ALA A 526 -2.25 -26.48 20.88
N LYS A 527 -2.96 -27.35 21.61
CA LYS A 527 -4.31 -27.06 22.10
C LYS A 527 -4.35 -25.76 22.92
N THR A 528 -3.51 -25.69 23.94
CA THR A 528 -3.47 -24.53 24.86
C THR A 528 -3.17 -23.23 24.12
N TYR A 529 -2.19 -23.28 23.20
CA TYR A 529 -1.84 -22.16 22.35
C TYR A 529 -3.03 -21.72 21.49
N CYS A 530 -3.66 -22.67 20.78
CA CYS A 530 -4.75 -22.36 19.86
C CYS A 530 -5.97 -21.76 20.56
N GLU A 531 -6.31 -22.26 21.76
CA GLU A 531 -7.40 -21.70 22.58
C GLU A 531 -7.13 -20.26 23.02
N THR A 532 -5.85 -19.87 23.13
CA THR A 532 -5.43 -18.59 23.68
C THR A 532 -5.19 -17.54 22.59
N TYR A 533 -4.51 -17.91 21.50
CA TYR A 533 -3.92 -16.96 20.56
C TYR A 533 -4.49 -17.01 19.14
N SER A 534 -5.12 -18.12 18.72
CA SER A 534 -5.65 -18.22 17.35
C SER A 534 -6.90 -17.37 17.13
N GLY A 535 -6.94 -16.72 15.97
CA GLY A 535 -8.01 -15.85 15.54
C GLY A 535 -7.62 -14.38 15.54
N SER A 536 -8.55 -13.53 15.14
CA SER A 536 -8.33 -12.08 15.21
C SER A 536 -8.30 -11.59 16.65
N GLN A 537 -7.47 -10.59 16.88
CA GLN A 537 -7.19 -9.99 18.17
C GLN A 537 -7.64 -8.54 18.21
N ALA A 538 -8.12 -8.11 19.38
CA ALA A 538 -8.51 -6.73 19.64
C ALA A 538 -7.43 -5.94 20.42
N SER A 539 -6.27 -6.56 20.67
CA SER A 539 -5.14 -5.94 21.38
C SER A 539 -3.81 -6.60 21.05
N ALA A 540 -2.74 -5.81 20.99
CA ALA A 540 -1.37 -6.30 20.81
C ALA A 540 -0.93 -7.32 21.86
N ALA A 541 -1.36 -7.15 23.12
CA ALA A 541 -1.04 -8.06 24.23
C ALA A 541 -1.53 -9.50 24.07
N LYS A 542 -2.42 -9.75 23.09
CA LYS A 542 -2.92 -11.10 22.76
C LYS A 542 -2.45 -11.59 21.40
N TYR A 543 -1.69 -10.78 20.68
CA TYR A 543 -1.11 -11.18 19.42
C TYR A 543 0.23 -11.88 19.69
N HIS A 544 0.35 -13.12 19.21
CA HIS A 544 1.52 -13.94 19.50
C HIS A 544 1.75 -14.94 18.37
N TYR A 545 3.01 -15.30 18.12
CA TYR A 545 3.38 -16.37 17.21
C TYR A 545 4.14 -17.44 17.96
N ALA A 546 3.80 -18.71 17.71
CA ALA A 546 4.52 -19.84 18.27
C ALA A 546 6.02 -19.86 17.89
N ALA A 547 6.38 -19.20 16.78
CA ALA A 547 7.76 -19.04 16.34
C ALA A 547 8.59 -18.06 17.18
N LEU A 548 7.96 -17.22 17.99
CA LEU A 548 8.61 -16.17 18.79
C LEU A 548 8.62 -16.54 20.29
N GLU A 549 9.61 -16.05 21.02
CA GLU A 549 9.77 -16.37 22.45
C GLU A 549 8.88 -15.52 23.36
N GLN A 550 8.61 -14.27 22.96
CA GLN A 550 7.85 -13.31 23.76
C GLN A 550 6.40 -13.18 23.29
N VAL A 551 5.51 -13.01 24.27
CA VAL A 551 4.12 -12.58 24.10
C VAL A 551 4.13 -11.04 24.13
N ASP A 552 3.21 -10.36 23.42
CA ASP A 552 3.04 -8.88 23.31
C ASP A 552 3.52 -8.21 22.00
N TYR A 553 3.41 -8.85 20.82
CA TYR A 553 3.80 -8.22 19.53
C TYR A 553 3.00 -8.77 18.34
N PRO A 554 2.55 -7.97 17.34
CA PRO A 554 3.05 -6.65 16.90
C PRO A 554 2.11 -5.45 17.08
N SER A 555 2.64 -4.26 17.30
CA SER A 555 1.85 -3.01 17.33
C SER A 555 2.52 -1.94 16.49
N ALA A 556 1.73 -1.17 15.75
CA ALA A 556 2.19 0.02 15.05
C ALA A 556 2.49 1.16 16.03
N ASN A 557 1.80 1.16 17.19
CA ASN A 557 1.95 2.12 18.27
C ASN A 557 3.04 1.76 19.28
N LEU A 558 3.66 0.58 19.21
CA LEU A 558 4.71 0.15 20.16
C LEU A 558 5.99 1.00 20.11
N LEU A 559 5.99 2.13 19.39
CA LEU A 559 7.13 3.02 19.20
C LEU A 559 6.60 4.47 19.11
N THR A 560 6.17 5.05 20.24
CA THR A 560 6.21 6.51 20.38
C THR A 560 7.67 6.90 20.21
N ILE A 561 7.98 7.45 19.04
CA ILE A 561 9.24 8.09 18.60
C ILE A 561 10.17 8.30 19.80
N ALA A 562 11.35 7.67 19.81
CA ALA A 562 12.40 8.04 20.75
C ALA A 562 12.64 9.55 20.62
N SER A 563 12.07 10.32 21.55
CA SER A 563 12.08 11.77 21.51
C SER A 563 13.47 12.23 21.89
N GLU A 564 14.15 12.69 20.85
CA GLU A 564 15.40 13.44 20.80
C GLU A 564 16.74 12.67 20.90
N PRO A 565 17.71 13.05 20.06
CA PRO A 565 19.09 12.59 20.19
C PRO A 565 19.66 13.01 21.54
N MET A 566 20.24 12.07 22.30
CA MET A 566 21.10 12.46 23.42
C MET A 566 22.26 13.30 22.90
N ALA A 567 22.43 14.51 23.45
CA ALA A 567 23.54 15.39 23.14
C ALA A 567 24.86 14.62 23.24
N GLU A 568 25.68 14.76 22.20
CA GLU A 568 27.00 14.13 22.14
C GLU A 568 27.86 14.72 23.26
N ALA A 569 28.16 13.89 24.27
CA ALA A 569 29.14 14.24 25.28
C ALA A 569 30.49 14.45 24.56
N THR A 570 30.84 15.71 24.32
CA THR A 570 32.22 16.08 23.99
C THR A 570 33.08 15.73 25.19
N GLU A 571 33.93 14.72 25.05
CA GLU A 571 35.01 14.52 26.00
C GLU A 571 35.94 15.73 25.98
N PRO A 572 36.32 16.25 27.16
CA PRO A 572 37.70 16.60 27.35
C PRO A 572 38.32 15.73 28.43
N ALA A 573 39.63 15.58 28.28
CA ALA A 573 40.52 14.76 29.08
C ALA A 573 40.33 14.91 30.61
N THR A 574 40.55 13.78 31.27
CA THR A 574 40.78 13.55 32.70
C THR A 574 41.23 14.77 33.53
N GLU A 575 40.46 15.09 34.58
CA GLU A 575 40.99 15.27 35.94
C GLU A 575 39.86 15.21 36.98
N ALA A 576 40.10 14.49 38.08
CA ALA A 576 39.14 14.22 39.13
C ALA A 576 38.91 15.43 40.04
N THR A 577 37.67 15.70 40.48
CA THR A 577 37.37 16.36 41.77
C THR A 577 35.93 16.08 42.24
N GLU A 578 35.76 16.08 43.56
CA GLU A 578 34.63 15.61 44.39
C GLU A 578 33.28 16.40 44.28
N PRO A 579 32.15 15.83 44.76
CA PRO A 579 30.81 16.32 44.43
C PRO A 579 30.43 17.58 45.20
N THR A 580 29.74 18.50 44.51
CA THR A 580 29.12 19.70 45.11
C THR A 580 27.61 19.54 45.13
N GLU A 581 26.99 19.84 46.28
CA GLU A 581 25.54 19.85 46.53
C GLU A 581 24.78 20.73 45.52
N LEU A 582 23.74 20.17 44.89
CA LEU A 582 22.82 20.88 43.99
C LEU A 582 21.83 21.72 44.80
N GLN A 583 21.58 22.95 44.33
CA GLN A 583 20.57 23.86 44.89
C GLN A 583 19.15 23.45 44.46
N PRO A 584 18.13 23.58 45.32
CA PRO A 584 16.75 23.18 45.00
C PRO A 584 16.12 24.07 43.91
N VAL A 585 15.41 23.43 42.97
CA VAL A 585 14.72 24.09 41.85
C VAL A 585 13.26 24.37 42.23
N TYR A 586 12.85 25.64 42.16
CA TYR A 586 11.53 26.10 42.60
C TYR A 586 10.42 25.55 41.68
N GLY A 587 9.44 24.82 42.23
CA GLY A 587 8.37 24.16 41.47
C GLY A 587 8.69 22.74 40.99
N ASP A 588 9.88 22.21 41.27
CA ASP A 588 10.25 20.80 41.06
C ASP A 588 9.71 19.95 42.22
N VAL A 589 8.43 19.60 42.14
CA VAL A 589 7.76 18.82 43.19
C VAL A 589 8.14 17.33 43.15
N ASN A 590 8.84 16.92 42.10
CA ASN A 590 9.25 15.55 41.87
C ASN A 590 10.74 15.29 42.20
N ALA A 591 11.50 16.35 42.48
CA ALA A 591 12.92 16.39 42.84
C ALA A 591 13.85 15.85 41.75
N ASP A 592 13.49 16.00 40.47
CA ASP A 592 14.32 15.59 39.32
C ASP A 592 15.35 16.67 38.90
N GLY A 593 15.34 17.82 39.57
CA GLY A 593 16.22 18.95 39.32
C GLY A 593 15.67 19.94 38.29
N GLU A 594 14.44 19.77 37.79
CA GLU A 594 13.82 20.66 36.80
C GLU A 594 12.35 20.97 37.14
N CYS A 595 11.88 22.18 36.81
CA CYS A 595 10.47 22.55 36.96
C CYS A 595 9.76 22.36 35.60
N SER A 596 9.07 21.23 35.44
CA SER A 596 8.58 20.73 34.15
C SER A 596 7.09 20.37 34.14
N PHE A 597 6.59 19.87 33.01
CA PHE A 597 5.21 19.38 32.91
C PHE A 597 4.95 18.17 33.83
N LEU A 598 5.99 17.40 34.19
CA LEU A 598 5.85 16.27 35.10
C LEU A 598 5.49 16.74 36.52
N ASP A 599 6.04 17.87 36.96
CA ASP A 599 5.72 18.50 38.25
C ASP A 599 4.27 18.97 38.31
N ILE A 600 3.74 19.49 37.20
CA ILE A 600 2.32 19.84 37.06
C ILE A 600 1.45 18.60 37.23
N VAL A 601 1.80 17.49 36.56
CA VAL A 601 1.04 16.25 36.63
C VAL A 601 1.10 15.67 38.05
N MET A 602 2.26 15.71 38.69
CA MET A 602 2.47 15.18 40.03
C MET A 602 1.72 16.00 41.09
N LEU A 603 1.79 17.34 41.04
CA LEU A 603 1.02 18.23 41.90
C LEU A 603 -0.49 18.10 41.68
N GLN A 604 -0.94 18.00 40.42
CA GLN A 604 -2.36 17.82 40.10
C GLN A 604 -2.93 16.48 40.60
N ARG A 605 -2.16 15.40 40.48
CA ARG A 605 -2.58 14.08 40.97
C ARG A 605 -2.66 14.05 42.50
N TRP A 606 -1.66 14.63 43.16
CA TRP A 606 -1.64 14.75 44.61
C TRP A 606 -2.81 15.59 45.14
N LEU A 607 -3.15 16.73 44.52
CA LEU A 607 -4.33 17.54 44.88
C LEU A 607 -5.66 16.81 44.69
N HIS A 608 -5.72 15.82 43.78
CA HIS A 608 -6.88 14.93 43.61
C HIS A 608 -6.89 13.74 44.60
N GLY A 609 -5.97 13.72 45.56
CA GLY A 609 -5.86 12.67 46.59
C GLY A 609 -5.24 11.36 46.08
N VAL A 610 -4.55 11.39 44.93
CA VAL A 610 -3.95 10.21 44.28
C VAL A 610 -2.45 10.42 44.10
N GLY A 611 -1.61 9.71 44.86
CA GLY A 611 -0.14 9.81 44.80
C GLY A 611 0.45 10.67 45.92
N SER A 612 1.76 10.93 45.87
CA SER A 612 2.54 11.73 46.82
C SER A 612 3.47 12.69 46.08
N LEU A 613 3.82 13.82 46.68
CA LEU A 613 4.91 14.70 46.19
C LEU A 613 6.25 14.19 46.71
N THR A 614 7.32 14.32 45.91
CA THR A 614 8.68 13.96 46.34
C THR A 614 9.30 15.11 47.11
N ASP A 615 9.09 16.34 46.64
CA ASP A 615 9.41 17.58 47.36
C ASP A 615 8.12 18.39 47.56
N GLY A 616 7.60 18.33 48.79
CA GLY A 616 6.37 19.06 49.16
C GLY A 616 6.61 20.55 49.44
N GLU A 617 7.84 20.96 49.72
CA GLU A 617 8.18 22.38 49.96
C GLU A 617 8.28 23.14 48.63
N ALA A 618 8.72 22.47 47.56
CA ALA A 618 8.72 23.02 46.20
C ALA A 618 7.31 23.24 45.60
N ALA A 619 6.25 22.70 46.24
CA ALA A 619 4.87 22.75 45.76
C ALA A 619 4.08 23.98 46.21
N ASP A 620 4.58 24.77 47.17
CA ASP A 620 3.99 26.03 47.62
C ASP A 620 4.62 27.21 46.86
N LEU A 621 4.22 27.38 45.59
CA LEU A 621 4.80 28.38 44.69
C LEU A 621 4.42 29.81 45.06
N ASN A 622 3.37 30.01 45.85
CA ASN A 622 2.94 31.33 46.30
C ASN A 622 3.40 31.68 47.74
N ALA A 623 4.00 30.72 48.45
CA ALA A 623 4.53 30.82 49.80
C ALA A 623 3.47 31.15 50.88
N ASP A 624 2.22 30.71 50.72
CA ASP A 624 1.15 30.88 51.71
C ASP A 624 1.12 29.78 52.79
N GLY A 625 2.01 28.79 52.67
CA GLY A 625 2.16 27.66 53.57
C GLY A 625 1.26 26.47 53.22
N CYS A 626 0.55 26.47 52.09
CA CYS A 626 -0.37 25.42 51.67
C CYS A 626 -0.28 25.16 50.15
N ALA A 627 0.28 24.02 49.75
CA ALA A 627 0.23 23.59 48.34
C ALA A 627 -1.22 23.30 47.90
N ASP A 628 -1.79 24.17 47.08
CA ASP A 628 -3.17 24.04 46.61
C ASP A 628 -3.35 24.32 45.10
N VAL A 629 -4.61 24.49 44.66
CA VAL A 629 -4.92 24.69 43.25
C VAL A 629 -4.34 26.00 42.68
N PHE A 630 -4.06 26.99 43.53
CA PHE A 630 -3.43 28.24 43.13
C PHE A 630 -1.93 28.04 42.84
N ASP A 631 -1.22 27.19 43.57
CA ASP A 631 0.17 26.82 43.25
C ASP A 631 0.26 25.99 41.98
N LEU A 632 -0.69 25.08 41.75
CA LEU A 632 -0.79 24.36 40.48
C LEU A 632 -1.01 25.33 39.30
N ALA A 633 -1.76 26.41 39.50
CA ALA A 633 -1.96 27.43 38.47
C ALA A 633 -0.69 28.24 38.19
N LEU A 634 0.09 28.55 39.23
CA LEU A 634 1.39 29.22 39.09
C LEU A 634 2.42 28.31 38.42
N LEU A 635 2.46 27.03 38.79
CA LEU A 635 3.35 26.03 38.20
C LEU A 635 3.02 25.82 36.72
N LYS A 636 1.73 25.72 36.38
CA LYS A 636 1.26 25.73 34.98
C LYS A 636 1.68 26.99 34.25
N ARG A 637 1.60 28.16 34.89
CA ARG A 637 2.02 29.41 34.25
C ARG A 637 3.53 29.46 34.02
N ALA A 638 4.33 28.99 34.97
CA ALA A 638 5.79 28.96 34.87
C ALA A 638 6.27 28.05 33.73
N VAL A 639 5.69 26.85 33.61
CA VAL A 639 6.07 25.87 32.57
C VAL A 639 5.50 26.24 31.19
N LEU A 640 4.32 26.85 31.11
CA LEU A 640 3.65 27.13 29.83
C LEU A 640 3.99 28.52 29.25
N HIS A 641 4.48 29.46 30.06
CA HIS A 641 4.80 30.82 29.63
C HIS A 641 6.07 31.37 30.32
N PRO A 642 7.28 30.94 29.92
CA PRO A 642 8.50 31.63 30.34
C PRO A 642 8.47 33.08 29.80
N GLN A 643 8.52 34.08 30.68
CA GLN A 643 8.50 35.50 30.28
C GLN A 643 9.84 35.94 29.66
N GLU A 644 9.78 36.67 28.54
CA GLU A 644 10.89 37.49 28.03
C GLU A 644 10.95 38.88 28.70
N ASP A 645 12.17 39.22 29.12
CA ASP A 645 12.88 40.52 29.09
C ASP A 645 12.81 41.53 30.28
N THR A 646 13.98 42.04 30.69
CA THR A 646 14.32 43.49 30.71
C THR A 646 15.74 43.78 31.27
N THR A 647 16.65 44.32 30.43
CA THR A 647 17.30 45.67 30.55
C THR A 647 18.69 45.81 29.85
N GLU A 648 18.76 46.77 28.91
CA GLU A 648 19.87 47.37 28.12
C GLU A 648 20.89 48.26 28.93
N PRO A 649 21.86 49.03 28.33
CA PRO A 649 22.79 48.86 27.18
C PRO A 649 24.26 49.35 27.49
N THR A 650 25.26 49.15 26.59
CA THR A 650 26.22 50.20 26.15
C THR A 650 27.32 49.74 25.15
N THR A 651 27.38 50.46 24.02
CA THR A 651 28.53 50.98 23.23
C THR A 651 29.59 50.07 22.57
N GLU A 652 29.59 50.12 21.23
CA GLU A 652 30.63 49.80 20.23
C GLU A 652 31.94 50.65 20.34
N PRO A 653 33.10 50.35 19.67
CA PRO A 653 33.20 50.04 18.21
C PRO A 653 34.33 49.11 17.65
N VAL A 654 33.97 48.47 16.51
CA VAL A 654 34.64 48.36 15.17
C VAL A 654 36.11 47.90 15.00
N THR A 655 36.31 46.85 14.17
CA THR A 655 37.13 46.80 12.91
C THR A 655 36.87 45.47 12.17
N GLU A 656 36.23 45.44 10.99
CA GLU A 656 36.79 45.41 9.60
C GLU A 656 37.51 44.07 9.26
N VAL A 657 37.32 43.30 8.17
CA VAL A 657 36.97 43.47 6.73
C VAL A 657 36.64 42.05 6.11
N PRO A 658 36.51 41.80 4.78
CA PRO A 658 35.35 41.82 3.85
C PRO A 658 34.93 40.43 3.27
N THR A 659 34.00 40.46 2.28
CA THR A 659 33.68 39.50 1.18
C THR A 659 32.38 38.73 1.34
N GLU A 660 31.58 38.42 0.31
CA GLU A 660 31.38 38.87 -1.08
C GLU A 660 29.97 38.38 -1.44
N ALA A 661 29.32 39.10 -2.35
CA ALA A 661 28.30 38.65 -3.30
C ALA A 661 27.35 37.50 -2.90
N ALA A 662 26.12 37.88 -2.50
CA ALA A 662 24.98 36.98 -2.57
C ALA A 662 24.69 36.59 -4.04
N THR A 663 24.71 35.28 -4.31
CA THR A 663 23.98 34.66 -5.42
C THR A 663 23.17 33.48 -4.86
N GLU A 664 22.00 33.30 -5.46
CA GLU A 664 20.77 32.70 -4.93
C GLU A 664 20.88 31.28 -4.34
N ALA A 665 20.06 31.03 -3.32
CA ALA A 665 19.83 29.71 -2.73
C ALA A 665 19.13 28.74 -3.71
N PRO A 666 19.51 27.45 -3.75
CA PRO A 666 18.75 26.43 -4.47
C PRO A 666 17.52 25.99 -3.64
N THR A 667 16.38 25.96 -4.32
CA THR A 667 15.03 25.65 -3.82
C THR A 667 14.78 24.16 -3.52
N GLU A 668 13.92 23.89 -2.54
CA GLU A 668 13.36 22.57 -2.16
C GLU A 668 12.70 21.79 -3.32
N PRO A 669 12.53 20.44 -3.22
CA PRO A 669 12.24 19.62 -4.38
C PRO A 669 10.79 19.76 -4.86
N LYS A 670 10.64 20.39 -6.03
CA LYS A 670 9.46 20.31 -6.91
C LYS A 670 9.33 18.90 -7.49
N ASN A 671 8.11 18.37 -7.61
CA ASN A 671 7.81 17.47 -8.73
C ASN A 671 7.87 18.34 -10.01
N SER A 672 9.07 18.50 -10.58
CA SER A 672 9.37 19.56 -11.55
C SER A 672 8.95 19.19 -12.98
N TYR A 673 7.67 18.91 -13.22
CA TYR A 673 7.11 19.02 -14.57
C TYR A 673 7.26 20.46 -15.11
N GLU A 674 7.32 21.41 -14.17
CA GLU A 674 7.50 22.83 -14.42
C GLU A 674 8.97 23.20 -14.29
N PRO A 675 9.53 23.96 -15.26
CA PRO A 675 10.92 24.37 -15.19
C PRO A 675 11.21 25.25 -13.96
N ASP A 676 12.48 25.39 -13.61
CA ASP A 676 12.89 26.25 -12.51
C ASP A 676 12.51 27.71 -12.76
N GLY A 677 12.02 28.36 -11.70
CA GLY A 677 11.43 29.69 -11.81
C GLY A 677 10.19 29.79 -12.70
N PHE A 678 9.49 28.67 -12.99
CA PHE A 678 8.20 28.71 -13.69
C PHE A 678 7.22 29.64 -12.97
N GLN A 679 6.63 30.55 -13.74
CA GLN A 679 5.58 31.46 -13.32
C GLN A 679 4.45 31.27 -14.31
N PHE A 680 3.33 30.77 -13.82
CA PHE A 680 2.18 30.51 -14.68
C PHE A 680 1.66 31.83 -15.28
N SER A 681 1.62 31.91 -16.61
CA SER A 681 1.19 33.11 -17.34
C SER A 681 -0.33 33.35 -17.28
N GLY A 682 -1.08 32.40 -16.71
CA GLY A 682 -2.53 32.35 -16.79
C GLY A 682 -3.07 31.83 -18.13
N ARG A 683 -2.21 31.34 -19.04
CA ARG A 683 -2.63 30.87 -20.37
C ARG A 683 -2.42 29.37 -20.56
N VAL A 684 -3.41 28.72 -21.15
CA VAL A 684 -3.39 27.31 -21.54
C VAL A 684 -3.70 27.18 -23.01
N PHE A 685 -2.93 26.37 -23.72
CA PHE A 685 -3.20 25.96 -25.09
C PHE A 685 -3.66 24.51 -25.12
N LEU A 686 -4.69 24.22 -25.91
CA LEU A 686 -5.15 22.85 -26.14
C LEU A 686 -4.87 22.45 -27.58
N VAL A 687 -4.34 21.25 -27.78
CA VAL A 687 -4.30 20.59 -29.10
C VAL A 687 -4.91 19.21 -28.98
N GLY A 688 -5.63 18.82 -30.03
CA GLY A 688 -6.27 17.53 -30.06
C GLY A 688 -7.26 17.35 -31.19
N ASP A 689 -8.08 16.32 -31.04
CA ASP A 689 -9.06 15.88 -32.01
C ASP A 689 -10.48 16.40 -31.74
N SER A 690 -11.48 15.73 -32.31
CA SER A 690 -12.88 16.10 -32.24
C SER A 690 -13.49 16.06 -30.85
N THR A 691 -12.88 15.35 -29.89
CA THR A 691 -13.39 15.34 -28.50
C THR A 691 -12.93 16.56 -27.70
N VAL A 692 -11.92 17.29 -28.20
CA VAL A 692 -11.35 18.49 -27.58
C VAL A 692 -11.88 19.77 -28.22
N CYS A 693 -12.08 19.76 -29.54
CA CYS A 693 -12.24 20.97 -30.36
C CYS A 693 -13.49 21.81 -30.08
N ASP A 694 -13.44 23.07 -30.52
CA ASP A 694 -14.60 23.95 -30.53
C ASP A 694 -15.57 23.55 -31.65
N TYR A 695 -16.86 23.55 -31.33
CA TYR A 695 -17.95 23.41 -32.28
C TYR A 695 -18.71 24.72 -32.41
N ASP A 696 -19.23 25.01 -33.61
CA ASP A 696 -20.03 26.22 -33.81
C ASP A 696 -21.38 26.14 -33.07
N ASP A 697 -21.95 27.31 -32.81
CA ASP A 697 -23.22 27.49 -32.11
C ASP A 697 -24.35 26.64 -32.69
N ASN A 698 -24.39 26.47 -34.02
CA ASN A 698 -25.42 25.70 -34.68
C ASN A 698 -25.25 24.21 -34.36
N THR A 699 -24.03 23.69 -34.48
CA THR A 699 -23.69 22.30 -34.21
C THR A 699 -23.90 21.96 -32.73
N SER A 700 -23.44 22.82 -31.82
CA SER A 700 -23.65 22.63 -30.38
C SER A 700 -25.12 22.71 -29.98
N LYS A 701 -25.94 23.54 -30.62
CA LYS A 701 -27.38 23.58 -30.32
C LYS A 701 -28.16 22.45 -30.98
N SER A 702 -27.90 22.16 -32.25
CA SER A 702 -28.68 21.19 -33.01
C SER A 702 -28.30 19.76 -32.67
N LEU A 703 -27.03 19.47 -32.41
CA LEU A 703 -26.57 18.10 -32.12
C LEU A 703 -26.22 17.88 -30.65
N ASP A 704 -26.26 18.91 -29.81
CA ASP A 704 -25.68 18.92 -28.45
C ASP A 704 -24.16 18.65 -28.45
N ARG A 705 -23.47 18.84 -29.57
CA ARG A 705 -22.07 18.45 -29.69
C ARG A 705 -21.13 19.50 -29.10
N CYS A 706 -20.31 19.09 -28.14
CA CYS A 706 -19.37 19.96 -27.45
C CYS A 706 -18.05 19.23 -27.22
N GLY A 707 -16.91 19.87 -27.50
CA GLY A 707 -15.62 19.37 -27.06
C GLY A 707 -15.37 19.77 -25.60
N TRP A 708 -14.63 18.97 -24.84
CA TRP A 708 -14.32 19.31 -23.45
C TRP A 708 -13.46 20.59 -23.36
N GLY A 709 -12.68 20.91 -24.39
CA GLY A 709 -11.88 22.13 -24.44
C GLY A 709 -12.70 23.42 -24.37
N MET A 710 -13.93 23.40 -24.88
CA MET A 710 -14.89 24.51 -24.79
C MET A 710 -15.29 24.83 -23.33
N LYS A 711 -15.18 23.84 -22.44
CA LYS A 711 -15.61 23.92 -21.04
C LYS A 711 -14.47 24.06 -20.04
N LEU A 712 -13.22 23.94 -20.49
CA LEU A 712 -12.07 23.94 -19.60
C LEU A 712 -11.86 25.30 -18.90
N ALA A 713 -12.00 26.42 -19.61
CA ALA A 713 -11.85 27.74 -19.01
C ALA A 713 -12.85 27.99 -17.86
N GLU A 714 -14.04 27.40 -17.94
CA GLU A 714 -15.07 27.53 -16.91
C GLU A 714 -14.63 26.91 -15.58
N GLN A 715 -13.70 25.95 -15.59
CA GLN A 715 -13.24 25.23 -14.40
C GLN A 715 -12.16 25.99 -13.60
N TYR A 716 -11.62 27.08 -14.16
CA TYR A 716 -10.52 27.83 -13.56
C TYR A 716 -10.88 29.31 -13.30
N SER A 717 -10.24 29.89 -12.29
CA SER A 717 -10.27 31.30 -11.93
C SER A 717 -9.05 32.02 -12.53
N GLY A 718 -9.28 33.01 -13.39
CA GLY A 718 -8.21 33.83 -13.96
C GLY A 718 -7.35 33.14 -15.04
N VAL A 719 -7.80 32.00 -15.59
CA VAL A 719 -7.10 31.28 -16.66
C VAL A 719 -7.78 31.53 -18.01
N THR A 720 -6.96 31.81 -19.03
CA THR A 720 -7.39 31.93 -20.43
C THR A 720 -7.03 30.65 -21.19
N VAL A 721 -8.02 29.99 -21.78
CA VAL A 721 -7.81 28.80 -22.61
C VAL A 721 -7.89 29.17 -24.09
N THR A 722 -6.86 28.81 -24.85
CA THR A 722 -6.83 28.90 -26.31
C THR A 722 -6.93 27.49 -26.88
N ASN A 723 -8.13 27.11 -27.33
CA ASN A 723 -8.37 25.79 -27.93
C ASN A 723 -7.98 25.79 -29.41
N LEU A 724 -6.93 25.04 -29.76
CA LEU A 724 -6.47 24.89 -31.15
C LEU A 724 -6.81 23.52 -31.73
N ALA A 725 -7.49 22.65 -30.98
CA ALA A 725 -7.90 21.34 -31.45
C ALA A 725 -8.84 21.42 -32.65
N LEU A 726 -8.80 20.39 -33.51
CA LEU A 726 -9.59 20.34 -34.74
C LEU A 726 -10.22 18.97 -34.94
N SER A 727 -11.49 18.98 -35.34
CA SER A 727 -12.22 17.75 -35.64
C SER A 727 -11.56 16.95 -36.77
N GLY A 728 -11.52 15.62 -36.60
CA GLY A 728 -10.94 14.70 -37.58
C GLY A 728 -9.43 14.75 -37.72
N ARG A 729 -8.70 15.38 -36.79
CA ARG A 729 -7.23 15.38 -36.77
C ARG A 729 -6.65 14.33 -35.84
N SER A 730 -5.45 13.88 -36.21
CA SER A 730 -4.57 12.98 -35.46
C SER A 730 -3.28 13.71 -35.10
N SER A 731 -2.44 13.11 -34.25
CA SER A 731 -1.14 13.69 -33.89
C SER A 731 -0.25 13.96 -35.12
N ARG A 732 -0.43 13.17 -36.19
CA ARG A 732 0.25 13.31 -37.49
C ARG A 732 -0.35 14.41 -38.36
N SER A 733 -1.66 14.34 -38.64
CA SER A 733 -2.31 15.25 -39.61
C SER A 733 -2.36 16.70 -39.11
N PHE A 734 -2.46 16.92 -37.79
CA PHE A 734 -2.50 18.25 -37.20
C PHE A 734 -1.24 19.09 -37.49
N LEU A 735 -0.08 18.46 -37.71
CA LEU A 735 1.18 19.15 -38.01
C LEU A 735 1.14 20.00 -39.30
N THR A 736 0.22 19.68 -40.21
CA THR A 736 0.03 20.40 -41.47
C THR A 736 -0.98 21.54 -41.39
N GLU A 737 -1.66 21.68 -40.25
CA GLU A 737 -2.73 22.67 -40.07
C GLU A 737 -2.19 24.06 -39.72
N GLN A 738 -2.96 25.09 -40.10
CA GLN A 738 -2.70 26.46 -39.69
C GLN A 738 -2.75 26.62 -38.15
N ASN A 739 -3.52 25.78 -37.46
CA ASN A 739 -3.59 25.74 -36.00
C ASN A 739 -2.25 25.34 -35.37
N TYR A 740 -1.52 24.40 -35.96
CA TYR A 740 -0.18 24.05 -35.49
C TYR A 740 0.83 25.18 -35.74
N GLN A 741 0.70 25.92 -36.86
CA GLN A 741 1.50 27.14 -37.05
C GLN A 741 1.17 28.21 -36.00
N THR A 742 -0.12 28.36 -35.68
CA THR A 742 -0.58 29.28 -34.63
C THR A 742 -0.03 28.90 -33.27
N LEU A 743 -0.02 27.61 -32.91
CA LEU A 743 0.59 27.09 -31.69
C LEU A 743 2.07 27.48 -31.63
N LYS A 744 2.86 27.15 -32.66
CA LYS A 744 4.31 27.45 -32.71
C LYS A 744 4.62 28.94 -32.55
N ASN A 745 3.73 29.80 -33.05
CA ASN A 745 3.91 31.25 -33.02
C ASN A 745 3.41 31.89 -31.72
N SER A 746 2.45 31.27 -31.03
CA SER A 746 1.73 31.89 -29.91
C SER A 746 2.05 31.31 -28.53
N LEU A 747 2.56 30.08 -28.48
CA LEU A 747 2.99 29.42 -27.26
C LEU A 747 4.32 30.03 -26.77
N GLY A 748 4.39 30.36 -25.49
CA GLY A 748 5.56 31.00 -24.89
C GLY A 748 5.80 30.62 -23.43
N LYS A 749 6.76 31.30 -22.82
CA LYS A 749 7.22 31.02 -21.46
C LYS A 749 6.08 31.20 -20.45
N GLY A 750 5.91 30.22 -19.56
CA GLY A 750 4.89 30.27 -18.51
C GLY A 750 3.52 29.74 -18.91
N ASP A 751 3.30 29.40 -20.19
CA ASP A 751 2.06 28.80 -20.67
C ASP A 751 2.03 27.28 -20.39
N TYR A 752 0.85 26.67 -20.33
CA TYR A 752 0.70 25.20 -20.46
C TYR A 752 0.24 24.81 -21.87
N LEU A 753 0.66 23.63 -22.33
CA LEU A 753 0.15 22.98 -23.54
C LEU A 753 -0.44 21.60 -23.19
N PHE A 754 -1.76 21.46 -23.27
CA PHE A 754 -2.44 20.18 -23.06
C PHE A 754 -2.64 19.48 -24.41
N ILE A 755 -2.25 18.20 -24.48
CA ILE A 755 -2.13 17.45 -25.74
C ILE A 755 -2.96 16.18 -25.62
N GLN A 756 -4.04 16.07 -26.41
CA GLN A 756 -4.88 14.87 -26.46
C GLN A 756 -5.12 14.39 -27.90
N PHE A 757 -4.54 13.26 -28.25
CA PHE A 757 -4.75 12.57 -29.53
C PHE A 757 -4.98 11.07 -29.29
N GLY A 758 -5.31 10.31 -30.34
CA GLY A 758 -5.61 8.87 -30.24
C GLY A 758 -6.83 8.43 -31.04
N HIS A 759 -7.92 9.23 -31.05
CA HIS A 759 -9.18 8.83 -31.69
C HIS A 759 -9.11 8.68 -33.21
N ASN A 760 -8.24 9.46 -33.87
CA ASN A 760 -8.02 9.37 -35.31
C ASN A 760 -6.69 8.70 -35.66
N ASP A 761 -5.76 8.64 -34.72
CA ASP A 761 -4.46 8.00 -34.84
C ASP A 761 -4.60 6.48 -35.10
N GLU A 762 -5.61 5.85 -34.51
CA GLU A 762 -5.96 4.43 -34.73
C GLU A 762 -6.35 4.07 -36.17
N LYS A 763 -6.62 5.06 -37.03
CA LYS A 763 -7.05 4.86 -38.42
C LYS A 763 -5.86 4.60 -39.34
N THR A 764 -5.23 3.43 -39.14
CA THR A 764 -3.99 3.01 -39.80
C THR A 764 -4.15 2.53 -41.24
N ASN A 765 -5.39 2.36 -41.73
CA ASN A 765 -5.64 2.08 -43.15
C ASN A 765 -5.45 3.35 -44.00
N GLU A 766 -4.23 3.56 -44.50
CA GLU A 766 -3.85 4.75 -45.27
C GLU A 766 -4.68 4.93 -46.56
N ALA A 767 -5.20 3.85 -47.17
CA ALA A 767 -6.05 3.96 -48.35
C ALA A 767 -7.45 4.51 -48.03
N GLN A 768 -7.97 4.22 -46.83
CA GLN A 768 -9.27 4.68 -46.36
C GLN A 768 -9.18 6.02 -45.62
N TYR A 769 -8.07 6.25 -44.92
CA TYR A 769 -7.84 7.40 -44.03
C TYR A 769 -6.45 8.00 -44.26
N PRO A 770 -6.20 8.58 -45.44
CA PRO A 770 -4.87 9.08 -45.81
C PRO A 770 -4.38 10.14 -44.83
N GLY A 771 -3.16 9.98 -44.33
CA GLY A 771 -2.50 10.94 -43.46
C GLY A 771 -2.90 10.90 -41.97
N LEU A 772 -3.83 10.04 -41.55
CA LEU A 772 -4.29 9.99 -40.15
C LEU A 772 -3.49 9.02 -39.28
N GLY A 773 -3.26 7.80 -39.78
CA GLY A 773 -2.74 6.69 -39.00
C GLY A 773 -1.36 6.92 -38.38
N THR A 774 -1.24 6.53 -37.12
CA THR A 774 0.03 6.39 -36.39
C THR A 774 0.03 5.06 -35.63
N TYR A 775 1.20 4.63 -35.14
CA TYR A 775 1.38 3.34 -34.51
C TYR A 775 2.08 3.52 -33.16
N PRO A 776 1.45 3.14 -32.05
CA PRO A 776 2.14 3.07 -30.76
C PRO A 776 3.11 1.89 -30.73
N GLY A 777 4.16 2.00 -29.91
CA GLY A 777 5.10 0.91 -29.61
C GLY A 777 6.06 0.53 -30.74
N LEU A 778 6.30 1.41 -31.72
CA LEU A 778 7.37 1.19 -32.71
C LEU A 778 8.75 1.34 -32.05
N ASP A 779 9.73 0.54 -32.47
CA ASP A 779 11.10 0.65 -31.97
C ASP A 779 11.73 1.97 -32.42
N TRP A 780 11.93 2.86 -31.45
CA TRP A 780 12.47 4.20 -31.64
C TRP A 780 13.82 4.20 -32.38
N ASN A 781 14.66 3.18 -32.18
CA ASN A 781 15.99 3.10 -32.80
C ASN A 781 15.94 2.79 -34.30
N THR A 782 14.77 2.38 -34.79
CA THR A 782 14.54 2.06 -36.20
C THR A 782 13.87 3.19 -36.97
N LEU A 783 13.52 4.28 -36.28
CA LEU A 783 12.80 5.41 -36.86
C LEU A 783 13.74 6.38 -37.59
N ASP A 784 13.28 6.91 -38.72
CA ASP A 784 13.90 8.05 -39.38
C ASP A 784 13.65 9.37 -38.62
N ASN A 785 14.25 10.47 -39.08
CA ASN A 785 14.10 11.79 -38.48
C ASN A 785 12.71 12.42 -38.65
N THR A 786 11.78 11.72 -39.31
CA THR A 786 10.36 12.09 -39.41
C THR A 786 9.48 11.22 -38.51
N GLY A 787 10.07 10.23 -37.81
CA GLY A 787 9.38 9.30 -36.92
C GLY A 787 8.82 8.07 -37.63
N LYS A 788 9.35 7.69 -38.80
CA LYS A 788 8.89 6.52 -39.55
C LYS A 788 9.82 5.33 -39.43
N ASP A 789 9.27 4.13 -39.34
CA ASP A 789 10.04 2.91 -39.52
C ASP A 789 10.33 2.60 -41.01
N ALA A 790 11.07 1.52 -41.26
CA ALA A 790 11.41 1.06 -42.61
C ALA A 790 10.18 0.66 -43.47
N GLN A 791 9.02 0.46 -42.84
CA GLN A 791 7.74 0.16 -43.50
C GLN A 791 6.92 1.43 -43.78
N GLY A 792 7.43 2.62 -43.43
CA GLY A 792 6.77 3.90 -43.62
C GLY A 792 5.68 4.21 -42.58
N ARG A 793 5.62 3.45 -41.48
CA ARG A 793 4.66 3.66 -40.38
C ARG A 793 5.16 4.75 -39.45
N TYR A 794 4.32 5.72 -39.14
CA TYR A 794 4.66 6.80 -38.20
C TYR A 794 4.46 6.36 -36.74
N SER A 795 5.47 6.56 -35.90
CA SER A 795 5.36 6.33 -34.45
C SER A 795 4.52 7.41 -33.79
N TYR A 796 3.57 7.01 -32.97
CA TYR A 796 2.75 7.91 -32.17
C TYR A 796 3.60 8.66 -31.14
N GLU A 797 4.46 7.95 -30.41
CA GLU A 797 5.32 8.49 -29.36
C GLU A 797 6.34 9.48 -29.90
N TYR A 798 6.92 9.18 -31.07
CA TYR A 798 7.84 10.09 -31.74
C TYR A 798 7.15 11.40 -32.09
N LEU A 799 5.95 11.34 -32.65
CA LEU A 799 5.24 12.54 -33.07
C LEU A 799 4.89 13.45 -31.88
N LEU A 800 4.33 12.88 -30.81
CA LEU A 800 4.03 13.61 -29.58
C LEU A 800 5.29 14.28 -28.98
N THR A 801 6.39 13.52 -28.91
CA THR A 801 7.63 13.99 -28.31
C THR A 801 8.30 15.07 -29.17
N ALA A 802 8.56 14.77 -30.44
CA ALA A 802 9.36 15.63 -31.31
C ALA A 802 8.65 16.93 -31.68
N TYR A 803 7.32 16.89 -31.87
CA TYR A 803 6.59 18.03 -32.44
C TYR A 803 5.73 18.80 -31.42
N TYR A 804 5.34 18.21 -30.30
CA TYR A 804 4.49 18.89 -29.31
C TYR A 804 5.23 19.14 -28.00
N ILE A 805 5.78 18.10 -27.38
CA ILE A 805 6.48 18.20 -26.10
C ILE A 805 7.73 19.06 -26.24
N ASN A 806 8.59 18.74 -27.22
CA ASN A 806 9.81 19.51 -27.45
C ASN A 806 9.51 20.95 -27.88
N LEU A 807 8.43 21.16 -28.64
CA LEU A 807 7.97 22.52 -28.97
C LEU A 807 7.63 23.31 -27.70
N ALA A 808 6.82 22.75 -26.80
CA ALA A 808 6.44 23.41 -25.55
C ALA A 808 7.67 23.72 -24.69
N LYS A 809 8.51 22.71 -24.44
CA LYS A 809 9.73 22.86 -23.64
C LYS A 809 10.66 23.93 -24.23
N ASN A 810 10.89 23.92 -25.55
CA ASN A 810 11.73 24.92 -26.23
C ASN A 810 11.17 26.35 -26.17
N LYS A 811 9.85 26.49 -25.99
CA LYS A 811 9.19 27.79 -25.81
C LYS A 811 9.12 28.22 -24.35
N GLY A 812 9.59 27.41 -23.41
CA GLY A 812 9.46 27.64 -21.97
C GLY A 812 8.05 27.38 -21.43
N ALA A 813 7.22 26.67 -22.19
CA ALA A 813 5.90 26.22 -21.79
C ALA A 813 5.97 24.81 -21.19
N VAL A 814 4.94 24.44 -20.42
CA VAL A 814 4.84 23.13 -19.75
C VAL A 814 3.89 22.22 -20.54
N PRO A 815 4.38 21.14 -21.18
CA PRO A 815 3.51 20.17 -21.82
C PRO A 815 2.81 19.29 -20.78
N VAL A 816 1.54 18.97 -21.03
CA VAL A 816 0.74 18.00 -20.28
C VAL A 816 0.09 17.07 -21.28
N LEU A 817 0.36 15.78 -21.18
CA LEU A 817 -0.31 14.76 -21.97
C LEU A 817 -1.66 14.43 -21.34
N VAL A 818 -2.69 14.33 -22.17
CA VAL A 818 -4.03 13.91 -21.76
C VAL A 818 -4.37 12.69 -22.61
N THR A 819 -4.62 11.54 -21.99
CA THR A 819 -4.96 10.32 -22.73
C THR A 819 -6.34 10.47 -23.39
N PRO A 820 -6.61 9.84 -24.55
CA PRO A 820 -7.91 9.98 -25.23
C PRO A 820 -9.06 9.50 -24.35
N ILE A 821 -10.17 10.22 -24.34
CA ILE A 821 -11.35 9.82 -23.56
C ILE A 821 -11.93 8.50 -24.11
N THR A 822 -12.59 7.73 -23.24
CA THR A 822 -13.20 6.46 -23.62
C THR A 822 -14.43 6.67 -24.49
N ARG A 823 -14.62 5.84 -25.52
CA ARG A 823 -15.86 5.80 -26.31
C ARG A 823 -16.91 4.96 -25.60
N LEU A 824 -18.15 5.01 -26.07
CA LEU A 824 -19.16 4.02 -25.72
C LEU A 824 -19.29 2.95 -26.81
N ASN A 825 -19.67 1.74 -26.41
CA ASN A 825 -20.25 0.74 -27.28
C ASN A 825 -21.72 1.10 -27.56
N LEU A 826 -22.33 0.45 -28.57
CA LEU A 826 -23.73 0.69 -28.93
C LEU A 826 -24.72 0.46 -27.78
N ASP A 827 -24.38 -0.46 -26.87
CA ASP A 827 -25.17 -0.78 -25.68
C ASP A 827 -24.97 0.23 -24.53
N GLY A 828 -24.03 1.18 -24.66
CA GLY A 828 -23.72 2.18 -23.65
C GLY A 828 -22.62 1.79 -22.66
N THR A 829 -22.00 0.62 -22.81
CA THR A 829 -20.80 0.23 -22.03
C THR A 829 -19.54 0.97 -22.51
N PRO A 830 -18.50 1.14 -21.69
CA PRO A 830 -17.25 1.77 -22.12
C PRO A 830 -16.48 0.92 -23.15
N ASN A 831 -16.00 1.57 -24.20
CA ASN A 831 -15.15 1.01 -25.24
C ASN A 831 -13.73 1.61 -25.16
N TYR A 832 -12.98 1.19 -24.15
CA TYR A 832 -11.62 1.67 -23.88
C TYR A 832 -10.54 0.94 -24.69
N GLN A 833 -10.82 -0.31 -25.11
CA GLN A 833 -9.87 -1.18 -25.80
C GLN A 833 -9.30 -0.56 -27.08
N GLN A 834 -10.09 0.27 -27.77
CA GLN A 834 -9.66 0.98 -28.98
C GLN A 834 -8.47 1.91 -28.73
N HIS A 835 -8.37 2.50 -27.53
CA HIS A 835 -7.32 3.48 -27.24
C HIS A 835 -6.27 3.00 -26.23
N THR A 836 -6.36 1.77 -25.71
CA THR A 836 -5.42 1.24 -24.70
C THR A 836 -3.95 1.36 -25.13
N ALA A 837 -3.62 1.08 -26.39
CA ALA A 837 -2.26 1.19 -26.88
C ALA A 837 -1.76 2.66 -26.95
N TYR A 838 -2.65 3.61 -27.25
CA TYR A 838 -2.33 5.04 -27.28
C TYR A 838 -2.19 5.62 -25.87
N GLN A 839 -3.03 5.18 -24.94
CA GLN A 839 -2.92 5.48 -23.51
C GLN A 839 -1.56 5.04 -22.97
N GLN A 840 -1.16 3.79 -23.22
CA GLN A 840 0.13 3.24 -22.81
C GLN A 840 1.31 4.00 -23.41
N GLY A 841 1.25 4.35 -24.69
CA GLY A 841 2.28 5.18 -25.34
C GLY A 841 2.45 6.54 -24.66
N MET A 842 1.35 7.23 -24.32
CA MET A 842 1.41 8.51 -23.60
C MET A 842 1.96 8.36 -22.17
N GLN A 843 1.56 7.30 -21.43
CA GLN A 843 2.08 7.01 -20.10
C GLN A 843 3.60 6.75 -20.14
N GLN A 844 4.07 5.99 -21.14
CA GLN A 844 5.49 5.72 -21.34
C GLN A 844 6.27 7.00 -21.64
N ILE A 845 5.74 7.90 -22.48
CA ILE A 845 6.36 9.21 -22.73
C ILE A 845 6.43 10.03 -21.44
N GLY A 846 5.37 10.04 -20.63
CA GLY A 846 5.33 10.74 -19.35
C GLY A 846 6.47 10.34 -18.43
N GLN A 847 6.67 9.03 -18.29
CA GLN A 847 7.76 8.44 -17.52
C GLN A 847 9.14 8.79 -18.11
N ASN A 848 9.32 8.62 -19.42
CA ASN A 848 10.62 8.78 -20.08
C ASN A 848 11.09 10.23 -20.17
N TYR A 849 10.16 11.18 -20.30
CA TYR A 849 10.48 12.58 -20.59
C TYR A 849 10.11 13.56 -19.48
N ASN A 850 9.70 13.05 -18.31
CA ASN A 850 9.21 13.87 -17.19
C ASN A 850 8.14 14.86 -17.65
N VAL A 851 7.04 14.33 -18.17
CA VAL A 851 5.88 15.10 -18.64
C VAL A 851 4.66 14.63 -17.87
N ALA A 852 3.87 15.55 -17.34
CA ALA A 852 2.65 15.21 -16.63
C ALA A 852 1.68 14.49 -17.58
N VAL A 853 1.08 13.39 -17.12
CA VAL A 853 0.07 12.63 -17.86
C VAL A 853 -1.21 12.59 -17.04
N ILE A 854 -2.28 13.17 -17.57
CA ILE A 854 -3.63 13.05 -17.03
C ILE A 854 -4.33 11.89 -17.75
N ASP A 855 -4.55 10.78 -17.04
CA ASP A 855 -5.07 9.55 -17.62
C ASP A 855 -6.61 9.54 -17.76
N MET A 856 -7.11 10.38 -18.67
CA MET A 856 -8.54 10.49 -18.96
C MET A 856 -9.16 9.22 -19.55
N THR A 857 -8.41 8.33 -20.22
CA THR A 857 -8.92 7.02 -20.64
C THR A 857 -9.38 6.20 -19.44
N SER A 858 -8.54 6.07 -18.40
CA SER A 858 -8.91 5.34 -17.18
C SER A 858 -10.08 6.02 -16.46
N LEU A 859 -9.99 7.35 -16.25
CA LEU A 859 -10.99 8.12 -15.51
C LEU A 859 -12.37 8.09 -16.18
N THR A 860 -12.42 8.24 -17.51
CA THR A 860 -13.69 8.20 -18.25
C THR A 860 -14.22 6.78 -18.40
N THR A 861 -13.36 5.76 -18.48
CA THR A 861 -13.79 4.35 -18.39
C THR A 861 -14.51 4.08 -17.08
N GLN A 862 -13.96 4.56 -15.96
CA GLN A 862 -14.58 4.42 -14.65
C GLN A 862 -15.90 5.19 -14.57
N LEU A 863 -15.94 6.46 -15.03
CA LEU A 863 -17.16 7.26 -15.09
C LEU A 863 -18.28 6.55 -15.86
N TYR A 864 -18.00 6.07 -17.07
CA TYR A 864 -18.99 5.40 -17.89
C TYR A 864 -19.39 4.04 -17.34
N THR A 865 -18.45 3.29 -16.75
CA THR A 865 -18.77 2.03 -16.03
C THR A 865 -19.77 2.30 -14.90
N ASN A 866 -19.52 3.34 -14.10
CA ASN A 866 -20.37 3.68 -12.96
C ASN A 866 -21.76 4.13 -13.42
N LEU A 867 -21.84 5.00 -14.43
CA LEU A 867 -23.10 5.44 -15.02
C LEU A 867 -23.87 4.26 -15.65
N TYR A 868 -23.18 3.39 -16.38
CA TYR A 868 -23.79 2.21 -16.98
C TYR A 868 -24.32 1.25 -15.92
N ASN A 869 -23.59 1.03 -14.82
CA ASN A 869 -24.09 0.20 -13.73
C ASN A 869 -25.27 0.85 -12.99
N TYR A 870 -25.32 2.18 -12.93
CA TYR A 870 -26.40 2.92 -12.28
C TYR A 870 -27.72 2.88 -13.07
N GLY A 871 -27.68 3.00 -14.39
CA GLY A 871 -28.91 3.02 -15.20
C GLY A 871 -28.73 2.68 -16.68
N GLY A 872 -27.67 1.96 -17.01
CA GLY A 872 -27.34 1.50 -18.36
C GLY A 872 -27.11 2.65 -19.34
N LEU A 873 -27.45 2.40 -20.60
CA LEU A 873 -27.38 3.40 -21.68
C LEU A 873 -28.10 4.71 -21.34
N ASN A 874 -29.18 4.69 -20.53
CA ASN A 874 -29.92 5.90 -20.20
C ASN A 874 -29.10 6.91 -19.41
N GLU A 875 -28.09 6.45 -18.68
CA GLU A 875 -27.23 7.30 -17.86
C GLU A 875 -25.96 7.68 -18.63
N THR A 876 -25.31 6.73 -19.31
CA THR A 876 -24.12 7.03 -20.11
C THR A 876 -24.42 7.94 -21.29
N LYS A 877 -25.58 7.79 -21.95
CA LYS A 877 -25.97 8.64 -23.08
C LYS A 877 -26.15 10.12 -22.70
N LYS A 878 -26.36 10.45 -21.41
CA LYS A 878 -26.49 11.86 -20.98
C LYS A 878 -25.22 12.66 -21.21
N LEU A 879 -24.08 11.99 -21.29
CA LEU A 879 -22.78 12.61 -21.54
C LEU A 879 -22.39 12.65 -23.02
N HIS A 880 -23.26 12.17 -23.91
CA HIS A 880 -22.98 12.03 -25.34
C HIS A 880 -23.97 12.82 -26.19
N CYS A 881 -23.48 13.34 -27.31
CA CYS A 881 -24.29 14.13 -28.24
C CYS A 881 -24.99 13.24 -29.28
N TYR A 882 -25.63 13.86 -30.26
CA TYR A 882 -26.37 13.18 -31.32
C TYR A 882 -25.71 13.35 -32.69
N THR A 883 -26.09 12.47 -33.62
CA THR A 883 -25.65 12.55 -35.03
C THR A 883 -26.66 13.27 -35.94
N ASP A 884 -27.88 13.51 -35.45
CA ASP A 884 -28.95 14.19 -36.15
C ASP A 884 -29.66 15.23 -35.27
N ALA A 885 -30.22 16.27 -35.88
CA ALA A 885 -30.87 17.38 -35.18
C ALA A 885 -32.20 17.02 -34.50
N ALA A 886 -32.77 15.85 -34.81
CA ALA A 886 -33.96 15.34 -34.14
C ALA A 886 -33.62 14.51 -32.89
N HIS A 887 -32.33 14.37 -32.57
CA HIS A 887 -31.80 13.62 -31.41
C HIS A 887 -32.27 12.17 -31.39
N THR A 888 -32.36 11.55 -32.58
CA THR A 888 -32.83 10.17 -32.71
C THR A 888 -31.70 9.15 -32.64
N THR A 889 -30.48 9.53 -33.02
CA THR A 889 -29.32 8.66 -33.09
C THR A 889 -28.16 9.21 -32.25
N LEU A 890 -27.78 8.45 -31.22
CA LEU A 890 -26.68 8.82 -30.31
C LEU A 890 -25.32 8.75 -31.01
N ASP A 891 -24.45 9.69 -30.71
CA ASP A 891 -23.03 9.65 -31.06
C ASP A 891 -22.22 9.05 -29.90
N TYR A 892 -21.68 7.85 -30.11
CA TYR A 892 -20.95 7.11 -29.08
C TYR A 892 -19.49 7.57 -28.89
N THR A 893 -19.07 8.66 -29.55
CA THR A 893 -17.71 9.22 -29.45
C THR A 893 -17.70 10.64 -28.92
N HIS A 894 -18.62 11.50 -29.38
CA HIS A 894 -18.59 12.93 -29.09
C HIS A 894 -19.51 13.31 -27.93
N LEU A 895 -19.08 14.28 -27.13
CA LEU A 895 -19.71 14.63 -25.88
C LEU A 895 -20.90 15.59 -26.06
N SER A 896 -21.89 15.44 -25.18
CA SER A 896 -22.92 16.46 -24.93
C SER A 896 -22.30 17.70 -24.29
N SER A 897 -23.02 18.82 -24.19
CA SER A 897 -22.56 19.96 -23.38
C SER A 897 -22.30 19.56 -21.92
N ALA A 898 -23.15 18.69 -21.36
CA ALA A 898 -22.99 18.14 -20.01
C ALA A 898 -21.78 17.21 -19.90
N GLY A 899 -21.56 16.35 -20.90
CA GLY A 899 -20.37 15.50 -21.00
C GLY A 899 -19.09 16.33 -21.04
N ALA A 900 -19.02 17.31 -21.94
CA ALA A 900 -17.88 18.21 -22.07
C ALA A 900 -17.56 18.94 -20.76
N TRP A 901 -18.59 19.41 -20.04
CA TRP A 901 -18.39 20.04 -18.73
C TRP A 901 -17.85 19.06 -17.70
N LYS A 902 -18.40 17.84 -17.62
CA LYS A 902 -17.94 16.83 -16.66
C LYS A 902 -16.51 16.39 -16.92
N ILE A 903 -16.14 16.18 -18.18
CA ILE A 903 -14.78 15.82 -18.59
C ILE A 903 -13.81 16.96 -18.29
N ALA A 904 -14.18 18.21 -18.58
CA ALA A 904 -13.37 19.38 -18.25
C ALA A 904 -13.16 19.52 -16.73
N GLN A 905 -14.21 19.30 -15.92
CA GLN A 905 -14.12 19.31 -14.47
C GLN A 905 -13.11 18.28 -13.96
N MET A 906 -13.26 17.01 -14.38
CA MET A 906 -12.36 15.93 -13.98
C MET A 906 -10.91 16.23 -14.35
N LEU A 907 -10.68 16.73 -15.58
CA LEU A 907 -9.35 17.09 -16.03
C LEU A 907 -8.76 18.23 -15.19
N ALA A 908 -9.57 19.25 -14.84
CA ALA A 908 -9.13 20.34 -13.99
C ALA A 908 -8.77 19.87 -12.57
N GLU A 909 -9.57 18.98 -11.97
CA GLU A 909 -9.27 18.35 -10.67
C GLU A 909 -7.92 17.60 -10.71
N GLN A 910 -7.67 16.86 -11.79
CA GLN A 910 -6.41 16.12 -11.96
C GLN A 910 -5.18 17.02 -12.08
N THR A 911 -5.34 18.29 -12.47
CA THR A 911 -4.20 19.24 -12.43
C THR A 911 -3.76 19.58 -11.00
N LYS A 912 -4.65 19.49 -10.00
CA LYS A 912 -4.28 19.58 -8.58
C LYS A 912 -3.53 18.35 -8.12
N GLU A 913 -4.05 17.17 -8.45
CA GLU A 913 -3.45 15.89 -8.06
C GLU A 913 -2.05 15.71 -8.65
N ALA A 914 -1.85 16.18 -9.89
CA ALA A 914 -0.55 16.20 -10.55
C ALA A 914 0.42 17.27 -10.00
N GLY A 915 0.01 18.08 -9.02
CA GLY A 915 0.85 19.12 -8.41
C GLY A 915 1.22 20.27 -9.34
N LEU A 916 0.46 20.52 -10.41
CA LEU A 916 0.72 21.60 -11.35
C LEU A 916 0.26 22.94 -10.76
N THR A 917 1.02 24.01 -10.98
CA THR A 917 0.70 25.39 -10.54
C THR A 917 -0.68 25.84 -11.02
N ILE A 918 -1.11 25.45 -12.22
CA ILE A 918 -2.48 25.71 -12.71
C ILE A 918 -3.58 25.09 -11.84
N GLY A 919 -3.30 24.00 -11.13
CA GLY A 919 -4.23 23.36 -10.19
C GLY A 919 -4.70 24.31 -9.08
N ASN A 920 -3.89 25.29 -8.70
CA ASN A 920 -4.25 26.33 -7.72
C ASN A 920 -5.36 27.27 -8.20
N ALA A 921 -5.60 27.33 -9.51
CA ALA A 921 -6.62 28.18 -10.10
C ALA A 921 -7.97 27.48 -10.27
N VAL A 922 -8.09 26.18 -10.01
CA VAL A 922 -9.37 25.45 -10.16
C VAL A 922 -10.41 25.99 -9.17
N LYS A 923 -11.65 26.16 -9.66
CA LYS A 923 -12.78 26.71 -8.88
C LYS A 923 -13.34 25.79 -7.80
#